data_AF-E9GN37-F1
#
_entry.id   AF-E9GN37-F1
#
_cell.length_a   1.000
_cell.length_b   1.000
_cell.length_c   1.000
_cell.angle_alpha   90.00
_cell.angle_beta   90.00
_cell.angle_gamma   90.00
#
_symmetry.space_group_name_H-M   'P 1'
#
loop_
_entity.id
_entity.type
_entity.pdbx_description
1 polymer ?
#
loop_
_entity_poly.entity_id
_entity_poly.type
_entity_poly.pdbx_seq_one_letter_code
_entity_poly.pdbx_strand_id
1 'polypeptide(L)'
;MDMESGWSKLPDHVLLQIFRFLKAEDILKLSTVSQTWYRVSRDELLWKSFFKRDWNISPKIGIAPGKTSWFSEYLRLWQHTPILETEVLKGHTHQVLHVSFSHNGKYFATCSKDGYVMLWDAGYPARIKHYYDMKVYSWKNTQFSQFNESDTLLLVSGVHFGNHSNTGEIAVFNLEENFVIQCRMSNKPYDFFGTWYNDNYLLSGDLRWLAHLVSTSIVWLNRASQESDSEFTSIMNRMFKFYNRSASSIRSITVANCRSLPQHQPSSSSPTPSGTSDDCASNKSCHKTGNPISQPELAGTKTVDPGSAKESFQEKSEGSLWPINTTDEFQCWRRNSPDVSISGTSAMDDDIEDDSKSEDNEAGEQSGRSDSPLTSSGTGARSQRAESEATDEDSEEVLDPREKFLIFTMGSRTYTPHQIGLKRITPFTFCNRIDVGPSLAERVAIQRQERQALEESLALGIPPPEPVWQDFEAVADRFDPIDHIIDLNGHIIGMSLSPDHRYLYVNVRPWPQGCTIENPLQPPPIAQEIDIHVIDLVTLKQVGSLLRAHRSFTPNDECFFIFLDVSKDYVASGAEDKYAYIWDRHYGGVLAKLNHLDVVNAVSFNPRDPEVLITASDDYTLKIWRSRHRARQLKLPVEEFPVGMEFRRRCSRLN
;
A
#
# COMPACT_ATOMS: atom_id res chain seq x y z
N MET A 1 -10.43 -56.59 -42.50
CA MET A 1 -9.60 -57.23 -41.47
C MET A 1 -9.23 -56.13 -40.51
N ASP A 2 -10.14 -55.81 -39.61
CA ASP A 2 -10.01 -54.62 -38.78
C ASP A 2 -8.93 -54.84 -37.72
N MET A 3 -7.86 -54.06 -37.80
CA MET A 3 -7.04 -53.79 -36.62
C MET A 3 -7.87 -52.92 -35.68
N GLU A 4 -8.77 -53.54 -34.91
CA GLU A 4 -9.22 -52.98 -33.64
C GLU A 4 -7.96 -52.68 -32.82
N SER A 5 -7.54 -51.42 -32.83
CA SER A 5 -6.24 -51.05 -32.29
C SER A 5 -6.17 -51.43 -30.82
N GLY A 6 -5.14 -52.20 -30.43
CA GLY A 6 -5.03 -52.76 -29.07
C GLY A 6 -5.07 -51.71 -27.94
N TRP A 7 -4.87 -50.43 -28.28
CA TRP A 7 -5.01 -49.28 -27.39
C TRP A 7 -6.38 -49.15 -26.69
N SER A 8 -7.47 -49.65 -27.28
CA SER A 8 -8.79 -49.67 -26.63
C SER A 8 -8.92 -50.76 -25.56
N LYS A 9 -8.02 -51.76 -25.59
CA LYS A 9 -7.97 -52.93 -24.69
C LYS A 9 -6.85 -52.81 -23.63
N LEU A 10 -6.12 -51.70 -23.61
CA LEU A 10 -5.09 -51.42 -22.59
C LEU A 10 -5.74 -51.21 -21.21
N PRO A 11 -5.17 -51.78 -20.12
CA PRO A 11 -5.62 -51.50 -18.76
C PRO A 11 -5.44 -50.02 -18.38
N ASP A 12 -6.38 -49.50 -17.58
CA ASP A 12 -6.37 -48.12 -17.08
C ASP A 12 -5.02 -47.68 -16.48
N HIS A 13 -4.35 -48.56 -15.72
CA HIS A 13 -3.07 -48.22 -15.10
C HIS A 13 -1.95 -48.01 -16.12
N VAL A 14 -1.98 -48.70 -17.27
CA VAL A 14 -1.03 -48.48 -18.38
C VAL A 14 -1.36 -47.15 -19.07
N LEU A 15 -2.65 -46.90 -19.33
CA LEU A 15 -3.11 -45.63 -19.91
C LEU A 15 -2.74 -44.43 -19.02
N LEU A 16 -2.90 -44.52 -17.70
CA LEU A 16 -2.48 -43.47 -16.74
C LEU A 16 -0.97 -43.22 -16.78
N GLN A 17 -0.15 -44.29 -16.86
CA GLN A 17 1.31 -44.13 -16.98
C GLN A 17 1.71 -43.43 -18.27
N ILE A 18 1.08 -43.78 -19.41
CA ILE A 18 1.29 -43.09 -20.70
C ILE A 18 0.82 -41.63 -20.61
N PHE A 19 -0.39 -41.40 -20.11
CA PHE A 19 -1.02 -40.08 -20.03
C PHE A 19 -0.21 -39.10 -19.18
N ARG A 20 0.46 -39.57 -18.12
CA ARG A 20 1.34 -38.75 -17.26
C ARG A 20 2.49 -38.06 -18.02
N PHE A 21 2.94 -38.61 -19.15
CA PHE A 21 3.98 -38.00 -19.99
C PHE A 21 3.45 -37.00 -21.02
N LEU A 22 2.12 -36.88 -21.16
CA LEU A 22 1.49 -35.97 -22.11
C LEU A 22 1.23 -34.58 -21.50
N LYS A 23 0.79 -33.65 -22.35
CA LYS A 23 0.31 -32.31 -21.96
C LYS A 23 -1.19 -32.38 -21.65
N ALA A 24 -1.65 -31.50 -20.76
CA ALA A 24 -3.08 -31.36 -20.46
C ALA A 24 -3.95 -31.15 -21.71
N GLU A 25 -3.47 -30.34 -22.67
CA GLU A 25 -4.16 -30.08 -23.95
C GLU A 25 -4.31 -31.35 -24.81
N ASP A 26 -3.32 -32.23 -24.80
CA ASP A 26 -3.36 -33.48 -25.57
C ASP A 26 -4.24 -34.53 -24.87
N ILE A 27 -4.25 -34.56 -23.54
CA ILE A 27 -5.21 -35.34 -22.75
C ILE A 27 -6.66 -34.93 -23.02
N LEU A 28 -6.94 -33.64 -23.14
CA LEU A 28 -8.27 -33.16 -23.50
C LEU A 28 -8.70 -33.62 -24.90
N LYS A 29 -7.79 -33.65 -25.89
CA LYS A 29 -8.06 -34.22 -27.22
C LYS A 29 -8.26 -35.74 -27.16
N LEU A 30 -7.43 -36.47 -26.42
CA LEU A 30 -7.58 -37.93 -26.25
C LEU A 30 -8.89 -38.30 -25.55
N SER A 31 -9.42 -37.42 -24.67
CA SER A 31 -10.70 -37.63 -24.00
C SER A 31 -11.90 -37.72 -24.95
N THR A 32 -11.79 -37.19 -26.18
CA THR A 32 -12.88 -37.25 -27.17
C THR A 32 -12.84 -38.50 -28.05
N VAL A 33 -11.84 -39.38 -27.90
CA VAL A 33 -11.63 -40.55 -28.78
C VAL A 33 -12.45 -41.78 -28.34
N SER A 34 -12.60 -42.02 -27.04
CA SER A 34 -13.27 -43.20 -26.49
C SER A 34 -13.75 -42.97 -25.06
N GLN A 35 -14.84 -43.63 -24.65
CA GLN A 35 -15.35 -43.57 -23.27
C GLN A 35 -14.33 -44.03 -22.22
N THR A 36 -13.50 -45.04 -22.53
CA THR A 36 -12.43 -45.49 -21.64
C THR A 36 -11.39 -44.39 -21.44
N TRP A 37 -10.95 -43.76 -22.53
CA TRP A 37 -9.96 -42.69 -22.49
C TRP A 37 -10.54 -41.43 -21.84
N TYR A 38 -11.82 -41.11 -22.09
CA TYR A 38 -12.53 -40.06 -21.36
C TYR A 38 -12.48 -40.31 -19.85
N ARG A 39 -12.90 -41.50 -19.38
CA ARG A 39 -12.89 -41.85 -17.96
C ARG A 39 -11.49 -41.75 -17.34
N VAL A 40 -10.47 -42.32 -18.00
CA VAL A 40 -9.07 -42.29 -17.52
C VAL A 40 -8.49 -40.86 -17.56
N SER A 41 -8.88 -40.04 -18.54
CA SER A 41 -8.47 -38.63 -18.63
C SER A 41 -9.02 -37.73 -17.51
N ARG A 42 -10.00 -38.21 -16.72
CA ARG A 42 -10.56 -37.50 -15.56
C ARG A 42 -9.94 -37.91 -14.23
N ASP A 43 -8.89 -38.74 -14.23
CA ASP A 43 -8.24 -39.19 -12.99
C ASP A 43 -7.59 -38.04 -12.20
N GLU A 44 -7.89 -37.96 -10.91
CA GLU A 44 -7.45 -36.89 -10.02
C GLU A 44 -5.95 -36.93 -9.70
N LEU A 45 -5.31 -38.11 -9.73
CA LEU A 45 -3.87 -38.24 -9.53
C LEU A 45 -3.10 -37.79 -10.77
N LEU A 46 -3.63 -38.06 -11.96
CA LEU A 46 -3.13 -37.52 -13.23
C LEU A 46 -3.15 -35.99 -13.21
N TRP A 47 -4.29 -35.36 -12.90
CA TRP A 47 -4.38 -33.90 -12.85
C TRP A 47 -3.57 -33.26 -11.72
N LYS A 48 -3.49 -33.89 -10.54
CA LYS A 48 -2.55 -33.50 -9.48
C LYS A 48 -1.10 -33.50 -9.96
N SER A 49 -0.71 -34.50 -10.77
CA SER A 49 0.65 -34.60 -11.31
C SER A 49 0.94 -33.49 -12.33
N PHE A 50 0.01 -33.20 -13.25
CA PHE A 50 0.14 -32.08 -14.18
C PHE A 50 0.18 -30.74 -13.44
N PHE A 51 -0.73 -30.50 -12.51
CA PHE A 51 -0.82 -29.26 -11.76
C PHE A 51 0.51 -28.92 -11.05
N LYS A 52 1.11 -29.90 -10.36
CA LYS A 52 2.39 -29.69 -9.66
C LYS A 52 3.58 -29.58 -10.61
N ARG A 53 3.60 -30.35 -11.70
CA ARG A 53 4.65 -30.28 -12.73
C ARG A 53 4.65 -28.94 -13.47
N ASP A 54 3.47 -28.53 -13.92
CA ASP A 54 3.29 -27.42 -14.86
C ASP A 54 3.52 -26.06 -14.18
N TRP A 55 3.12 -25.87 -12.92
CA TRP A 55 3.40 -24.64 -12.15
C TRP A 55 4.52 -24.78 -11.10
N ASN A 56 5.28 -25.88 -11.12
CA ASN A 56 6.40 -26.15 -10.20
C ASN A 56 6.01 -26.08 -8.70
N ILE A 57 4.78 -26.47 -8.37
CA ILE A 57 4.21 -26.37 -7.01
C ILE A 57 4.71 -27.51 -6.12
N SER A 58 5.08 -27.20 -4.88
CA SER A 58 5.65 -28.15 -3.92
C SER A 58 4.82 -29.43 -3.76
N PRO A 59 5.44 -30.64 -3.78
CA PRO A 59 4.75 -31.90 -3.52
C PRO A 59 3.99 -31.93 -2.20
N LYS A 60 4.43 -31.18 -1.18
CA LYS A 60 3.82 -31.11 0.15
C LYS A 60 2.49 -30.36 0.21
N ILE A 61 2.24 -29.43 -0.70
CA ILE A 61 1.02 -28.58 -0.67
C ILE A 61 -0.21 -29.42 -1.07
N GLY A 62 -1.24 -29.42 -0.22
CA GLY A 62 -2.53 -30.06 -0.52
C GLY A 62 -3.37 -29.25 -1.49
N ILE A 63 -4.50 -29.83 -1.94
CA ILE A 63 -5.51 -29.06 -2.69
C ILE A 63 -6.07 -27.94 -1.78
N ALA A 64 -6.50 -26.82 -2.36
CA ALA A 64 -7.03 -25.70 -1.58
C ALA A 64 -8.24 -26.11 -0.71
N PRO A 65 -8.40 -25.56 0.51
CA PRO A 65 -9.53 -25.87 1.38
C PRO A 65 -10.88 -25.69 0.69
N GLY A 66 -11.78 -26.66 0.87
CA GLY A 66 -13.10 -26.68 0.21
C GLY A 66 -13.08 -27.05 -1.28
N LYS A 67 -11.93 -27.32 -1.90
CA LYS A 67 -11.82 -27.88 -3.25
C LYS A 67 -11.66 -29.39 -3.21
N THR A 68 -12.23 -30.07 -4.20
CA THR A 68 -12.25 -31.55 -4.29
C THR A 68 -11.60 -32.11 -5.55
N SER A 69 -11.33 -31.29 -6.57
CA SER A 69 -10.80 -31.72 -7.87
C SER A 69 -9.60 -30.87 -8.32
N TRP A 70 -8.48 -31.54 -8.59
CA TRP A 70 -7.29 -31.00 -9.22
C TRP A 70 -7.53 -30.64 -10.68
N PHE A 71 -8.45 -31.32 -11.39
CA PHE A 71 -8.84 -30.90 -12.72
C PHE A 71 -9.49 -29.52 -12.71
N SER A 72 -10.43 -29.29 -11.78
CA SER A 72 -11.08 -27.99 -11.62
C SER A 72 -10.08 -26.89 -11.22
N GLU A 73 -9.11 -27.19 -10.36
CA GLU A 73 -8.07 -26.21 -9.99
C GLU A 73 -7.06 -25.97 -11.13
N TYR A 74 -6.72 -26.98 -11.95
CA TYR A 74 -5.95 -26.80 -13.18
C TYR A 74 -6.69 -25.87 -14.17
N LEU A 75 -8.00 -26.08 -14.36
CA LEU A 75 -8.83 -25.19 -15.17
C LEU A 75 -8.91 -23.78 -14.57
N ARG A 76 -8.97 -23.63 -13.25
CA ARG A 76 -8.96 -22.30 -12.59
C ARG A 76 -7.72 -21.51 -13.00
N LEU A 77 -6.52 -22.06 -12.79
CA LEU A 77 -5.27 -21.39 -13.14
C LEU A 77 -5.10 -21.18 -14.65
N TRP A 78 -5.64 -22.06 -15.50
CA TRP A 78 -5.51 -21.91 -16.95
C TRP A 78 -6.52 -20.95 -17.59
N GLN A 79 -7.77 -20.91 -17.11
CA GLN A 79 -8.84 -20.11 -17.72
C GLN A 79 -9.10 -18.78 -17.01
N HIS A 80 -8.97 -18.71 -15.68
CA HIS A 80 -9.48 -17.61 -14.85
C HIS A 80 -8.39 -16.65 -14.36
N THR A 81 -7.11 -16.90 -14.62
CA THR A 81 -6.03 -15.94 -14.30
C THR A 81 -6.06 -14.77 -15.30
N PRO A 82 -6.05 -13.50 -14.85
CA PRO A 82 -6.05 -12.34 -15.75
C PRO A 82 -4.69 -12.16 -16.44
N ILE A 83 -4.63 -12.46 -17.74
CA ILE A 83 -3.37 -12.47 -18.51
C ILE A 83 -3.50 -11.91 -19.92
N LEU A 84 -4.72 -11.64 -20.41
CA LEU A 84 -4.94 -11.07 -21.74
C LEU A 84 -4.96 -9.55 -21.63
N GLU A 85 -4.06 -8.88 -22.33
CA GLU A 85 -4.00 -7.41 -22.44
C GLU A 85 -5.18 -6.94 -23.30
N THR A 86 -6.36 -6.81 -22.69
CA THR A 86 -7.60 -6.50 -23.41
C THR A 86 -7.78 -5.02 -23.72
N GLU A 87 -7.19 -4.14 -22.93
CA GLU A 87 -7.25 -2.68 -23.12
C GLU A 87 -5.96 -2.02 -22.66
N VAL A 88 -5.52 -0.99 -23.41
CA VAL A 88 -4.45 -0.07 -23.01
C VAL A 88 -5.06 1.32 -22.92
N LEU A 89 -5.20 1.82 -21.70
CA LEU A 89 -5.81 3.11 -21.43
C LEU A 89 -4.75 4.20 -21.43
N LYS A 90 -5.09 5.32 -22.08
CA LYS A 90 -4.29 6.54 -22.13
C LYS A 90 -5.17 7.69 -21.64
N GLY A 91 -4.56 8.66 -20.95
CA GLY A 91 -5.26 9.82 -20.41
C GLY A 91 -4.30 10.67 -19.58
N HIS A 92 -3.56 10.01 -18.69
CA HIS A 92 -2.44 10.62 -17.99
C HIS A 92 -1.31 11.00 -18.96
N THR A 93 -0.65 12.13 -18.69
CA THR A 93 0.47 12.67 -19.49
C THR A 93 1.83 12.48 -18.81
N HIS A 94 1.85 11.83 -17.66
CA HIS A 94 3.04 11.45 -16.90
C HIS A 94 2.78 10.13 -16.15
N GLN A 95 3.86 9.57 -15.61
CA GLN A 95 3.93 8.37 -14.76
C GLN A 95 2.70 8.17 -13.85
N VAL A 96 1.98 7.07 -14.06
CA VAL A 96 0.80 6.71 -13.26
C VAL A 96 1.26 5.98 -11.99
N LEU A 97 1.07 6.62 -10.84
CA LEU A 97 1.62 6.19 -9.56
C LEU A 97 0.73 5.20 -8.82
N HIS A 98 -0.59 5.31 -8.98
CA HIS A 98 -1.55 4.49 -8.25
C HIS A 98 -2.81 4.19 -9.05
N VAL A 99 -3.39 3.03 -8.77
CA VAL A 99 -4.73 2.64 -9.21
C VAL A 99 -5.44 1.89 -8.08
N SER A 100 -6.72 2.18 -7.86
CA SER A 100 -7.56 1.41 -6.94
C SER A 100 -8.97 1.24 -7.49
N PHE A 101 -9.56 0.06 -7.29
CA PHE A 101 -10.97 -0.20 -7.60
C PHE A 101 -11.90 0.27 -6.47
N SER A 102 -13.15 0.57 -6.85
CA SER A 102 -14.27 0.63 -5.91
C SER A 102 -14.66 -0.78 -5.42
N HIS A 103 -15.15 -0.90 -4.19
CA HIS A 103 -15.57 -2.16 -3.59
C HIS A 103 -16.72 -2.85 -4.35
N ASN A 104 -17.53 -2.09 -5.07
CA ASN A 104 -18.58 -2.56 -5.96
C ASN A 104 -18.07 -2.98 -7.36
N GLY A 105 -16.79 -2.76 -7.67
CA GLY A 105 -16.14 -3.19 -8.91
C GLY A 105 -16.60 -2.45 -10.17
N LYS A 106 -17.39 -1.38 -10.06
CA LYS A 106 -17.91 -0.60 -11.20
C LYS A 106 -16.98 0.54 -11.62
N TYR A 107 -16.15 1.02 -10.71
CA TYR A 107 -15.26 2.15 -10.95
C TYR A 107 -13.83 1.82 -10.52
N PHE A 108 -12.87 2.57 -11.04
CA PHE A 108 -11.52 2.65 -10.48
C PHE A 108 -11.00 4.08 -10.56
N ALA A 109 -10.13 4.46 -9.63
CA ALA A 109 -9.49 5.77 -9.57
C ALA A 109 -8.00 5.62 -9.87
N THR A 110 -7.41 6.62 -10.54
CA THR A 110 -5.98 6.65 -10.88
C THR A 110 -5.34 7.98 -10.51
N CYS A 111 -4.08 7.90 -10.09
CA CYS A 111 -3.25 9.04 -9.67
C CYS A 111 -1.93 9.05 -10.45
N SER A 112 -1.39 10.24 -10.71
CA SER A 112 -0.21 10.44 -11.57
C SER A 112 0.63 11.65 -11.18
N LYS A 113 1.89 11.63 -11.61
CA LYS A 113 2.80 12.79 -11.59
C LYS A 113 2.36 13.97 -12.46
N ASP A 114 1.32 13.84 -13.29
CA ASP A 114 0.74 14.97 -14.05
C ASP A 114 -0.20 15.88 -13.23
N GLY A 115 -0.50 15.48 -11.98
CA GLY A 115 -1.34 16.21 -11.04
C GLY A 115 -2.85 15.99 -11.21
N TYR A 116 -3.29 15.10 -12.11
CA TYR A 116 -4.70 14.75 -12.26
C TYR A 116 -5.12 13.59 -11.36
N VAL A 117 -6.37 13.62 -10.92
CA VAL A 117 -7.12 12.42 -10.50
C VAL A 117 -8.04 12.05 -11.65
N MET A 118 -8.12 10.77 -12.01
CA MET A 118 -9.12 10.29 -12.97
C MET A 118 -9.97 9.19 -12.35
N LEU A 119 -11.29 9.30 -12.50
CA LEU A 119 -12.26 8.26 -12.14
C LEU A 119 -12.77 7.61 -13.44
N TRP A 120 -12.72 6.30 -13.49
CA TRP A 120 -13.03 5.50 -14.67
C TRP A 120 -14.23 4.59 -14.42
N ASP A 121 -15.03 4.35 -15.46
CA ASP A 121 -15.95 3.21 -15.53
C ASP A 121 -15.15 1.94 -15.87
N ALA A 122 -15.36 0.89 -15.08
CA ALA A 122 -14.67 -0.41 -15.19
C ALA A 122 -15.30 -1.38 -16.20
N GLY A 123 -16.38 -0.98 -16.88
CA GLY A 123 -17.00 -1.74 -17.96
C GLY A 123 -16.04 -2.04 -19.11
N TYR A 124 -16.53 -2.78 -20.12
CA TYR A 124 -15.79 -2.97 -21.37
C TYR A 124 -16.49 -2.22 -22.52
N PRO A 125 -15.80 -1.32 -23.25
CA PRO A 125 -14.48 -0.76 -22.94
C PRO A 125 -14.53 0.20 -21.73
N ALA A 126 -13.43 0.27 -20.98
CA ALA A 126 -13.28 1.18 -19.85
C ALA A 126 -13.12 2.63 -20.34
N ARG A 127 -13.65 3.59 -19.58
CA ARG A 127 -13.71 5.01 -20.00
C ARG A 127 -13.52 5.95 -18.81
N ILE A 128 -12.86 7.08 -19.03
CA ILE A 128 -12.85 8.18 -18.07
C ILE A 128 -14.29 8.65 -17.88
N LYS A 129 -14.78 8.63 -16.64
CA LYS A 129 -16.08 9.15 -16.23
C LYS A 129 -15.94 10.61 -15.76
N HIS A 130 -14.94 10.87 -14.91
CA HIS A 130 -14.59 12.20 -14.41
C HIS A 130 -13.07 12.32 -14.28
N TYR A 131 -12.55 13.55 -14.29
CA TYR A 131 -11.18 13.85 -13.92
C TYR A 131 -11.13 15.22 -13.23
N TYR A 132 -10.11 15.44 -12.41
CA TYR A 132 -9.93 16.69 -11.67
C TYR A 132 -8.46 17.11 -11.67
N ASP A 133 -8.21 18.41 -11.85
CA ASP A 133 -6.87 19.00 -11.83
C ASP A 133 -6.49 19.48 -10.43
N MET A 134 -5.59 18.76 -9.74
CA MET A 134 -5.15 19.16 -8.40
C MET A 134 -4.06 20.24 -8.40
N LYS A 135 -3.50 20.62 -9.57
CA LYS A 135 -2.52 21.72 -9.67
C LYS A 135 -3.15 23.06 -9.32
N VAL A 136 -4.47 23.20 -9.45
CA VAL A 136 -5.28 24.34 -8.96
C VAL A 136 -5.06 24.57 -7.46
N TYR A 137 -4.78 23.51 -6.69
CA TYR A 137 -4.46 23.57 -5.26
C TYR A 137 -2.96 23.52 -4.97
N SER A 138 -2.11 23.83 -5.95
CA SER A 138 -0.64 23.72 -5.84
C SER A 138 -0.14 22.32 -5.49
N TRP A 139 -0.84 21.27 -5.95
CA TRP A 139 -0.30 19.90 -5.91
C TRP A 139 0.69 19.70 -7.07
N LYS A 140 1.84 19.11 -6.77
CA LYS A 140 2.84 18.67 -7.74
C LYS A 140 2.47 17.34 -8.39
N ASN A 141 1.84 16.44 -7.63
CA ASN A 141 1.37 15.14 -8.10
C ASN A 141 0.26 14.58 -7.20
N THR A 142 -0.55 13.70 -7.76
CA THR A 142 -1.46 12.81 -7.03
C THR A 142 -0.74 11.47 -6.87
N GLN A 143 -0.81 10.84 -5.70
CA GLN A 143 0.05 9.69 -5.36
C GLN A 143 -0.69 8.43 -4.94
N PHE A 144 -1.84 8.55 -4.29
CA PHE A 144 -2.59 7.40 -3.76
C PHE A 144 -4.08 7.72 -3.70
N SER A 145 -4.91 6.68 -3.85
CA SER A 145 -6.37 6.79 -3.90
C SER A 145 -7.05 5.62 -3.20
N GLN A 146 -8.12 5.87 -2.43
CA GLN A 146 -8.89 4.83 -1.74
C GLN A 146 -10.38 5.21 -1.67
N PHE A 147 -11.26 4.32 -2.11
CA PHE A 147 -12.71 4.46 -1.92
C PHE A 147 -13.08 4.17 -0.45
N ASN A 148 -14.15 4.79 0.07
CA ASN A 148 -14.74 4.38 1.34
C ASN A 148 -15.54 3.06 1.19
N GLU A 149 -16.01 2.47 2.30
CA GLU A 149 -16.65 1.14 2.35
C GLU A 149 -17.97 1.09 1.53
N SER A 150 -18.69 2.21 1.39
CA SER A 150 -19.88 2.36 0.53
C SER A 150 -19.62 2.78 -0.92
N ASP A 151 -18.39 3.10 -1.31
CA ASP A 151 -18.03 3.70 -2.61
C ASP A 151 -18.75 5.03 -2.93
N THR A 152 -19.11 5.79 -1.91
CA THR A 152 -19.72 7.12 -2.01
C THR A 152 -18.67 8.23 -2.04
N LEU A 153 -17.52 8.01 -1.38
CA LEU A 153 -16.42 8.96 -1.27
C LEU A 153 -15.11 8.35 -1.77
N LEU A 154 -14.24 9.19 -2.34
CA LEU A 154 -12.88 8.84 -2.75
C LEU A 154 -11.87 9.73 -2.02
N LEU A 155 -11.04 9.11 -1.19
CA LEU A 155 -9.83 9.71 -0.63
C LEU A 155 -8.76 9.73 -1.70
N VAL A 156 -8.07 10.86 -1.86
CA VAL A 156 -6.87 10.99 -2.67
C VAL A 156 -5.82 11.74 -1.86
N SER A 157 -4.56 11.30 -1.91
CA SER A 157 -3.43 12.07 -1.37
C SER A 157 -2.41 12.45 -2.44
N GLY A 158 -1.69 13.54 -2.18
CA GLY A 158 -0.68 14.08 -3.08
C GLY A 158 0.33 14.99 -2.38
N VAL A 159 1.31 15.46 -3.15
CA VAL A 159 2.42 16.31 -2.67
C VAL A 159 2.18 17.75 -3.08
N HIS A 160 2.41 18.70 -2.18
CA HIS A 160 2.37 20.13 -2.49
C HIS A 160 3.70 20.69 -3.01
N PHE A 161 3.62 21.78 -3.76
CA PHE A 161 4.74 22.69 -3.96
C PHE A 161 5.03 23.48 -2.66
N GLY A 162 6.31 23.57 -2.28
CA GLY A 162 6.77 24.36 -1.14
C GLY A 162 8.26 24.17 -0.83
N ASN A 163 8.80 25.00 0.06
CA ASN A 163 10.23 24.99 0.44
C ASN A 163 10.71 23.69 1.12
N HIS A 164 9.79 22.79 1.46
CA HIS A 164 10.06 21.51 2.08
C HIS A 164 9.35 20.40 1.30
N SER A 165 10.12 19.54 0.64
CA SER A 165 9.66 18.45 -0.23
C SER A 165 8.77 17.39 0.43
N ASN A 166 8.54 17.49 1.75
CA ASN A 166 7.90 16.46 2.55
C ASN A 166 6.42 16.73 2.85
N THR A 167 5.82 17.86 2.41
CA THR A 167 4.43 18.17 2.73
C THR A 167 3.44 17.58 1.73
N GLY A 168 2.45 16.83 2.22
CA GLY A 168 1.28 16.40 1.44
C GLY A 168 -0.04 16.92 2.01
N GLU A 169 -1.09 16.60 1.29
CA GLU A 169 -2.49 16.87 1.62
C GLU A 169 -3.33 15.67 1.17
N ILE A 170 -4.46 15.48 1.84
CA ILE A 170 -5.53 14.57 1.45
C ILE A 170 -6.72 15.42 0.99
N ALA A 171 -7.29 15.07 -0.15
CA ALA A 171 -8.56 15.58 -0.65
C ALA A 171 -9.59 14.44 -0.68
N VAL A 172 -10.83 14.74 -0.27
CA VAL A 172 -11.96 13.81 -0.35
C VAL A 172 -12.90 14.29 -1.44
N PHE A 173 -13.24 13.40 -2.38
CA PHE A 173 -14.21 13.65 -3.44
C PHE A 173 -15.54 12.95 -3.15
N ASN A 174 -16.65 13.67 -3.30
CA ASN A 174 -17.99 13.10 -3.34
C ASN A 174 -18.28 12.53 -4.74
N LEU A 175 -18.56 11.24 -4.83
CA LEU A 175 -18.79 10.52 -6.09
C LEU A 175 -20.25 10.57 -6.56
N GLU A 176 -21.18 10.96 -5.68
CA GLU A 176 -22.59 11.15 -6.00
C GLU A 176 -22.84 12.54 -6.61
N GLU A 177 -22.18 13.57 -6.07
CA GLU A 177 -22.34 14.98 -6.47
C GLU A 177 -21.32 15.40 -7.56
N ASN A 178 -21.31 14.68 -8.70
CA ASN A 178 -20.49 15.02 -9.88
C ASN A 178 -18.97 15.17 -9.63
N PHE A 179 -18.39 14.39 -8.71
CA PHE A 179 -16.93 14.36 -8.47
C PHE A 179 -16.37 15.69 -7.91
N VAL A 180 -17.11 16.31 -6.99
CA VAL A 180 -16.72 17.55 -6.29
C VAL A 180 -15.88 17.22 -5.04
N ILE A 181 -14.90 18.08 -4.72
CA ILE A 181 -14.11 17.97 -3.49
C ILE A 181 -14.96 18.42 -2.30
N GLN A 182 -15.14 17.53 -1.33
CA GLN A 182 -15.93 17.75 -0.12
C GLN A 182 -15.10 18.33 1.04
N CYS A 183 -13.83 17.93 1.15
CA CYS A 183 -12.90 18.51 2.11
C CYS A 183 -11.44 18.30 1.68
N ARG A 184 -10.52 19.10 2.26
CA ARG A 184 -9.06 18.91 2.16
C ARG A 184 -8.42 19.03 3.54
N MET A 185 -7.31 18.33 3.77
CA MET A 185 -6.61 18.29 5.07
C MET A 185 -5.12 17.98 4.95
N SER A 186 -4.31 18.61 5.80
CA SER A 186 -2.85 18.41 5.85
C SER A 186 -2.48 16.95 6.14
N ASN A 187 -1.47 16.43 5.41
CA ASN A 187 -0.92 15.09 5.64
C ASN A 187 0.63 15.13 5.54
N LYS A 188 1.31 15.02 6.68
CA LYS A 188 2.76 15.28 6.78
C LYS A 188 3.48 14.14 7.51
N PRO A 189 4.46 13.46 6.89
CA PRO A 189 4.89 13.60 5.50
C PRO A 189 3.82 13.13 4.49
N TYR A 190 4.01 13.43 3.20
CA TYR A 190 3.10 13.00 2.13
C TYR A 190 2.91 11.47 2.08
N ASP A 191 3.97 10.70 2.38
CA ASP A 191 4.02 9.24 2.35
C ASP A 191 3.38 8.56 3.58
N PHE A 192 2.63 9.32 4.39
CA PHE A 192 1.58 8.75 5.24
C PHE A 192 0.41 8.18 4.43
N PHE A 193 0.14 8.76 3.25
CA PHE A 193 -0.99 8.54 2.32
C PHE A 193 -2.42 8.76 2.86
N GLY A 194 -2.68 8.41 4.12
CA GLY A 194 -4.02 8.38 4.71
C GLY A 194 -4.79 7.10 4.39
N THR A 195 -5.83 6.81 5.19
CA THR A 195 -6.71 5.64 5.01
C THR A 195 -8.08 5.91 5.63
N TRP A 196 -9.14 5.32 5.09
CA TRP A 196 -10.44 5.32 5.73
C TRP A 196 -10.42 4.56 7.07
N TYR A 197 -11.19 5.04 8.06
CA TYR A 197 -11.47 4.37 9.34
C TYR A 197 -12.85 3.69 9.30
N ASN A 198 -13.84 4.44 8.82
CA ASN A 198 -15.18 4.01 8.42
C ASN A 198 -15.64 4.90 7.24
N ASP A 199 -16.92 4.88 6.86
CA ASP A 199 -17.41 5.66 5.71
C ASP A 199 -17.35 7.18 5.85
N ASN A 200 -17.38 7.69 7.08
CA ASN A 200 -17.51 9.12 7.40
C ASN A 200 -16.22 9.73 7.98
N TYR A 201 -15.24 8.90 8.34
CA TYR A 201 -14.01 9.31 9.01
C TYR A 201 -12.79 8.64 8.41
N LEU A 202 -11.70 9.40 8.32
CA LEU A 202 -10.43 8.97 7.74
C LEU A 202 -9.23 9.45 8.57
N LEU A 203 -8.12 8.75 8.44
CA LEU A 203 -6.89 8.99 9.18
C LEU A 203 -5.88 9.76 8.34
N SER A 204 -5.22 10.74 8.95
CA SER A 204 -4.10 11.51 8.38
C SER A 204 -2.92 11.59 9.35
N GLY A 205 -1.74 11.95 8.85
CA GLY A 205 -0.50 12.03 9.62
C GLY A 205 0.02 13.44 9.85
N ASP A 206 0.72 13.64 10.96
CA ASP A 206 1.59 14.80 11.20
C ASP A 206 2.89 14.36 11.90
N LEU A 207 4.04 14.76 11.36
CA LEU A 207 5.38 14.39 11.87
C LEU A 207 6.10 15.63 12.39
N ARG A 208 6.47 15.61 13.68
CA ARG A 208 7.16 16.72 14.33
C ARG A 208 8.50 16.28 14.92
N TRP A 209 9.56 17.03 14.66
CA TRP A 209 10.84 16.83 15.33
C TRP A 209 10.77 17.35 16.77
N LEU A 210 11.25 16.56 17.71
CA LEU A 210 11.32 16.90 19.13
C LEU A 210 12.74 17.24 19.54
N ALA A 211 13.73 16.52 19.00
CA ALA A 211 15.15 16.79 19.17
C ALA A 211 15.96 16.19 18.01
N HIS A 212 17.29 16.26 18.09
CA HIS A 212 18.18 15.64 17.10
C HIS A 212 17.91 14.12 17.01
N LEU A 213 17.57 13.63 15.81
CA LEU A 213 17.17 12.25 15.51
C LEU A 213 15.96 11.72 16.31
N VAL A 214 15.19 12.59 16.97
CA VAL A 214 13.98 12.22 17.73
C VAL A 214 12.77 12.97 17.19
N SER A 215 11.71 12.24 16.85
CA SER A 215 10.48 12.83 16.31
C SER A 215 9.23 12.16 16.90
N THR A 216 8.06 12.69 16.57
CA THR A 216 6.78 12.09 16.93
C THR A 216 5.85 12.05 15.72
N SER A 217 5.23 10.90 15.51
CA SER A 217 4.20 10.68 14.51
C SER A 217 2.83 10.79 15.18
N ILE A 218 2.02 11.74 14.75
CA ILE A 218 0.66 11.96 15.23
C ILE A 218 -0.30 11.41 14.18
N VAL A 219 -1.27 10.60 14.61
CA VAL A 219 -2.37 10.11 13.77
C VAL A 219 -3.63 10.88 14.14
N TRP A 220 -4.19 11.58 13.17
CA TRP A 220 -5.41 12.36 13.32
C TRP A 220 -6.60 11.58 12.74
N LEU A 221 -7.73 11.59 13.45
CA LEU A 221 -9.03 11.20 12.96
C LEU A 221 -9.73 12.46 12.44
N ASN A 222 -10.17 12.42 11.19
CA ASN A 222 -10.77 13.55 10.49
C ASN A 222 -12.14 13.14 9.95
N ARG A 223 -13.12 14.03 10.03
CA ARG A 223 -14.43 13.81 9.38
C ARG A 223 -14.31 14.11 7.89
N ALA A 224 -14.95 13.29 7.06
CA ALA A 224 -14.91 13.42 5.60
C ALA A 224 -15.80 14.55 5.06
N SER A 225 -16.85 14.90 5.80
CA SER A 225 -17.70 16.07 5.54
C SER A 225 -17.15 17.32 6.24
N GLN A 226 -17.14 18.44 5.54
CA GLN A 226 -16.86 19.76 6.11
C GLN A 226 -18.18 20.47 6.47
N GLU A 227 -18.28 21.01 7.68
CA GLU A 227 -19.47 21.76 8.13
C GLU A 227 -19.38 23.23 7.70
N SER A 228 -20.52 23.90 7.50
CA SER A 228 -20.62 25.31 7.05
C SER A 228 -19.80 26.28 7.91
N ASP A 229 -19.70 25.98 9.20
CA ASP A 229 -19.07 26.86 10.17
C ASP A 229 -17.54 26.61 10.24
N SER A 230 -17.03 25.67 9.42
CA SER A 230 -15.63 25.25 9.35
C SER A 230 -15.13 25.11 7.90
N GLU A 231 -15.65 25.90 6.96
CA GLU A 231 -15.28 25.95 5.53
C GLU A 231 -13.77 26.03 5.23
N PHE A 232 -12.95 26.48 6.19
CA PHE A 232 -11.49 26.64 6.02
C PHE A 232 -10.64 25.83 7.01
N THR A 233 -11.22 24.98 7.86
CA THR A 233 -10.47 24.18 8.85
C THR A 233 -11.08 22.79 9.02
N SER A 234 -10.31 21.74 8.75
CA SER A 234 -10.74 20.36 9.01
C SER A 234 -10.93 20.12 10.51
N ILE A 235 -12.02 19.45 10.91
CA ILE A 235 -12.21 18.99 12.29
C ILE A 235 -11.30 17.78 12.51
N MET A 236 -10.14 18.01 13.13
CA MET A 236 -9.10 17.00 13.37
C MET A 236 -9.02 16.64 14.85
N ASN A 237 -9.10 15.35 15.17
CA ASN A 237 -8.97 14.84 16.53
C ASN A 237 -7.76 13.92 16.66
N ARG A 238 -6.95 14.09 17.70
CA ARG A 238 -5.74 13.29 17.89
C ARG A 238 -6.11 11.88 18.33
N MET A 239 -5.96 10.90 17.43
CA MET A 239 -6.26 9.50 17.72
C MET A 239 -5.11 8.81 18.44
N PHE A 240 -3.87 8.97 17.94
CA PHE A 240 -2.66 8.44 18.57
C PHE A 240 -1.47 9.37 18.39
N LYS A 241 -0.49 9.26 19.27
CA LYS A 241 0.78 9.98 19.23
C LYS A 241 1.94 9.05 19.56
N PHE A 242 2.68 8.63 18.54
CA PHE A 242 3.81 7.71 18.68
C PHE A 242 5.15 8.45 18.82
N TYR A 243 6.08 7.85 19.56
CA TYR A 243 7.44 8.34 19.73
C TYR A 243 8.40 7.61 18.77
N ASN A 244 9.18 8.37 18.02
CA ASN A 244 10.10 7.86 17.01
C ASN A 244 11.56 8.11 17.43
N ARG A 245 12.41 7.08 17.39
CA ARG A 245 13.87 7.17 17.60
C ARG A 245 14.62 7.10 16.26
N SER A 246 15.90 7.44 16.25
CA SER A 246 16.79 7.25 15.10
C SER A 246 16.26 7.86 13.80
N ALA A 247 15.71 9.08 13.85
CA ALA A 247 15.09 9.73 12.70
C ALA A 247 14.04 8.86 11.96
N SER A 248 13.37 7.94 12.68
CA SER A 248 12.25 7.19 12.15
C SER A 248 10.99 8.05 12.06
N SER A 249 10.04 7.56 11.26
CA SER A 249 8.77 8.19 10.97
C SER A 249 7.76 7.09 10.64
N ILE A 250 6.51 7.28 11.05
CA ILE A 250 5.42 6.47 10.50
C ILE A 250 5.19 6.85 9.04
N ARG A 251 5.02 5.83 8.20
CA ARG A 251 4.80 5.88 6.76
C ARG A 251 3.74 4.84 6.41
N SER A 252 2.96 5.05 5.34
CA SER A 252 1.96 4.12 4.82
C SER A 252 1.08 3.48 5.90
N ILE A 253 -0.01 4.16 6.25
CA ILE A 253 -1.00 3.63 7.20
C ILE A 253 -2.13 2.87 6.50
N THR A 254 -2.69 1.86 7.15
CA THR A 254 -3.92 1.18 6.71
C THR A 254 -4.73 0.68 7.92
N VAL A 255 -6.03 0.51 7.76
CA VAL A 255 -6.95 0.04 8.81
C VAL A 255 -7.50 -1.34 8.44
N ALA A 256 -7.32 -2.31 9.33
CA ALA A 256 -7.87 -3.65 9.18
C ALA A 256 -8.95 -3.91 10.23
N ASN A 257 -10.11 -4.44 9.85
CA ASN A 257 -11.10 -4.91 10.82
C ASN A 257 -10.57 -6.18 11.53
N CYS A 258 -10.55 -6.18 12.87
CA CYS A 258 -10.11 -7.33 13.66
C CYS A 258 -11.05 -8.53 13.45
N ARG A 259 -10.47 -9.73 13.43
CA ARG A 259 -11.23 -10.98 13.48
C ARG A 259 -10.91 -11.74 14.75
N SER A 260 -11.93 -11.97 15.57
CA SER A 260 -11.84 -12.96 16.63
C SER A 260 -11.74 -14.37 16.04
N LEU A 261 -10.97 -15.23 16.69
CA LEU A 261 -11.12 -16.68 16.47
C LEU A 261 -12.55 -17.08 16.86
N PRO A 262 -13.23 -17.95 16.08
CA PRO A 262 -14.47 -18.55 16.54
C PRO A 262 -14.22 -19.23 17.88
N GLN A 263 -14.81 -18.68 18.95
CA GLN A 263 -14.79 -19.37 20.24
C GLN A 263 -15.57 -20.67 20.06
N HIS A 264 -14.87 -21.80 20.12
CA HIS A 264 -15.54 -23.07 20.34
C HIS A 264 -16.31 -22.94 21.66
N GLN A 265 -17.63 -22.82 21.59
CA GLN A 265 -18.48 -22.97 22.76
C GLN A 265 -18.13 -24.32 23.41
N PRO A 266 -17.70 -24.34 24.68
CA PRO A 266 -17.50 -25.60 25.37
C PRO A 266 -18.85 -26.30 25.46
N SER A 267 -18.99 -27.43 24.78
CA SER A 267 -20.17 -28.27 24.91
C SER A 267 -20.32 -28.68 26.38
N SER A 268 -21.38 -28.21 27.02
CA SER A 268 -21.61 -28.33 28.46
C SER A 268 -22.00 -29.75 28.85
N SER A 269 -21.01 -30.65 28.91
CA SER A 269 -21.16 -31.98 29.50
C SER A 269 -19.80 -32.60 29.86
N SER A 270 -19.36 -32.43 31.10
CA SER A 270 -18.41 -33.35 31.74
C SER A 270 -18.80 -33.55 33.21
N PRO A 271 -18.80 -34.79 33.72
CA PRO A 271 -19.15 -35.07 35.11
C PRO A 271 -17.99 -34.74 36.05
N THR A 272 -18.31 -34.37 37.29
CA THR A 272 -17.38 -34.24 38.41
C THR A 272 -16.66 -35.57 38.71
N PRO A 273 -15.40 -35.49 39.15
CA PRO A 273 -15.13 -35.92 40.53
C PRO A 273 -14.25 -34.96 41.34
N SER A 274 -14.14 -35.28 42.63
CA SER A 274 -13.71 -34.45 43.76
C SER A 274 -12.24 -34.57 44.17
N GLY A 275 -11.67 -33.49 44.72
CA GLY A 275 -10.53 -33.48 45.68
C GLY A 275 -9.16 -33.86 45.11
N THR A 276 -8.03 -33.30 45.56
CA THR A 276 -7.73 -32.60 46.82
C THR A 276 -6.88 -31.33 46.62
N SER A 277 -6.76 -30.55 47.69
CA SER A 277 -5.94 -29.34 47.82
C SER A 277 -4.43 -29.59 47.71
N ASP A 278 -3.69 -28.61 47.21
CA ASP A 278 -2.47 -28.09 47.88
C ASP A 278 -2.17 -26.64 47.43
N ASP A 279 -1.66 -25.83 48.36
CA ASP A 279 -1.46 -24.39 48.22
C ASP A 279 -0.14 -24.02 47.51
N CYS A 280 -0.16 -22.94 46.72
CA CYS A 280 0.78 -21.82 46.92
C CYS A 280 0.42 -20.57 46.11
N ALA A 281 0.29 -19.44 46.80
CA ALA A 281 0.07 -18.15 46.18
C ALA A 281 1.38 -17.53 45.65
N SER A 282 1.33 -16.90 44.48
CA SER A 282 2.10 -15.66 44.25
C SER A 282 1.44 -14.79 43.19
N ASN A 283 1.01 -13.59 43.61
CA ASN A 283 0.66 -12.52 42.68
C ASN A 283 1.91 -12.12 41.89
N LYS A 284 1.79 -12.02 40.56
CA LYS A 284 2.71 -11.22 39.75
C LYS A 284 1.92 -10.31 38.83
N SER A 285 2.08 -9.01 39.04
CA SER A 285 1.67 -7.96 38.12
C SER A 285 2.36 -8.17 36.77
N CYS A 286 1.58 -8.22 35.69
CA CYS A 286 2.12 -8.11 34.34
C CYS A 286 2.50 -6.64 34.08
N HIS A 287 3.73 -6.26 34.46
CA HIS A 287 4.31 -5.00 34.03
C HIS A 287 4.37 -4.99 32.49
N LYS A 288 3.70 -4.01 31.89
CA LYS A 288 3.84 -3.70 30.46
C LYS A 288 5.24 -3.10 30.25
N THR A 289 6.22 -3.94 29.95
CA THR A 289 7.57 -3.50 29.60
C THR A 289 7.55 -2.85 28.22
N GLY A 290 8.19 -1.68 28.10
CA GLY A 290 8.26 -0.91 26.85
C GLY A 290 9.10 -1.58 25.75
N ASN A 291 9.24 -0.84 24.63
CA ASN A 291 9.90 -1.28 23.40
C ASN A 291 11.19 -2.08 23.64
N PRO A 292 11.32 -3.32 23.13
CA PRO A 292 12.60 -4.01 23.11
C PRO A 292 13.57 -3.29 22.16
N ILE A 293 14.80 -3.13 22.63
CA ILE A 293 15.87 -2.40 21.94
C ILE A 293 16.51 -3.30 20.87
N SER A 294 16.57 -2.83 19.62
CA SER A 294 17.49 -3.35 18.61
C SER A 294 18.87 -2.68 18.76
N GLN A 295 19.76 -3.38 19.47
CA GLN A 295 21.17 -3.05 19.80
C GLN A 295 21.44 -2.03 20.93
N PRO A 296 22.42 -2.33 21.83
CA PRO A 296 22.80 -1.45 22.93
C PRO A 296 23.60 -0.22 22.47
N GLU A 297 23.58 0.83 23.30
CA GLU A 297 24.21 2.12 23.05
C GLU A 297 25.73 2.03 22.84
N LEU A 298 26.25 2.73 21.82
CA LEU A 298 27.67 3.11 21.78
C LEU A 298 27.92 4.25 22.78
N ALA A 299 28.15 3.88 24.04
CA ALA A 299 28.57 4.82 25.07
C ALA A 299 30.05 5.22 24.90
N GLY A 300 30.28 6.46 24.49
CA GLY A 300 31.45 7.27 24.87
C GLY A 300 32.83 6.87 24.34
N THR A 301 33.20 7.38 23.16
CA THR A 301 34.62 7.66 22.85
C THR A 301 35.04 8.98 23.50
N LYS A 302 36.06 8.91 24.37
CA LYS A 302 36.64 10.08 25.02
C LYS A 302 37.44 10.93 24.02
N THR A 303 37.37 12.23 24.19
CA THR A 303 38.24 13.24 23.56
C THR A 303 39.72 12.93 23.80
N VAL A 304 40.53 12.97 22.74
CA VAL A 304 41.99 13.10 22.80
C VAL A 304 42.43 14.12 21.75
N ASP A 305 43.31 15.04 22.16
CA ASP A 305 43.78 16.19 21.37
C ASP A 305 44.70 15.83 20.18
N PRO A 306 44.87 16.74 19.20
CA PRO A 306 45.57 16.46 17.95
C PRO A 306 47.10 16.50 18.07
N GLY A 307 47.79 15.55 17.43
CA GLY A 307 49.25 15.47 17.45
C GLY A 307 49.87 14.84 16.20
N SER A 308 50.25 15.70 15.24
CA SER A 308 51.42 15.56 14.36
C SER A 308 51.81 14.16 13.83
N ALA A 309 51.44 13.85 12.58
CA ALA A 309 52.33 13.15 11.63
C ALA A 309 52.00 13.54 10.17
N LYS A 310 53.03 13.85 9.38
CA LYS A 310 52.94 14.02 7.92
C LYS A 310 53.37 12.72 7.24
N GLU A 311 52.75 12.39 6.10
CA GLU A 311 53.27 11.68 4.90
C GLU A 311 52.03 11.16 4.12
N SER A 312 51.59 11.77 3.01
CA SER A 312 52.16 11.89 1.65
C SER A 312 51.73 10.76 0.69
N PHE A 313 51.52 11.11 -0.59
CA PHE A 313 50.97 10.33 -1.72
C PHE A 313 49.42 10.19 -1.73
N GLN A 314 48.62 10.91 -2.53
CA GLN A 314 48.68 11.45 -3.91
C GLN A 314 48.04 10.52 -4.98
N GLU A 315 46.92 10.99 -5.55
CA GLU A 315 46.29 10.61 -6.84
C GLU A 315 45.68 9.18 -6.97
N LYS A 316 44.62 8.92 -7.78
CA LYS A 316 44.02 9.70 -8.89
C LYS A 316 42.53 9.36 -9.17
N SER A 317 41.77 10.40 -9.55
CA SER A 317 40.61 10.53 -10.48
C SER A 317 39.75 9.33 -10.96
N GLU A 318 38.41 9.56 -10.95
CA GLU A 318 37.41 9.31 -12.03
C GLU A 318 37.12 7.85 -12.50
N GLY A 319 35.95 7.50 -13.05
CA GLY A 319 34.69 8.23 -13.25
C GLY A 319 33.77 7.60 -14.32
N SER A 320 32.48 7.39 -14.00
CA SER A 320 31.32 7.19 -14.90
C SER A 320 31.11 5.87 -15.71
N LEU A 321 29.86 5.37 -15.59
CA LEU A 321 28.89 4.82 -16.57
C LEU A 321 29.32 4.79 -18.07
N TRP A 322 28.91 3.88 -18.97
CA TRP A 322 27.71 3.00 -19.18
C TRP A 322 28.18 1.66 -19.87
N PRO A 323 27.38 0.79 -20.56
CA PRO A 323 25.93 0.68 -20.82
C PRO A 323 25.33 -0.76 -20.62
N ILE A 324 24.19 -1.05 -21.26
CA ILE A 324 23.45 -2.33 -21.28
C ILE A 324 23.56 -2.98 -22.69
N ASN A 325 23.86 -4.28 -22.80
CA ASN A 325 23.01 -5.20 -23.57
C ASN A 325 23.20 -6.71 -23.28
N THR A 326 22.16 -7.46 -23.62
CA THR A 326 21.90 -8.90 -23.39
C THR A 326 22.82 -9.88 -24.12
N THR A 327 23.31 -10.95 -23.45
CA THR A 327 22.89 -12.38 -23.61
C THR A 327 23.69 -13.31 -22.67
N ASP A 328 23.24 -14.56 -22.48
CA ASP A 328 23.75 -15.55 -21.52
C ASP A 328 25.23 -15.98 -21.71
N GLU A 329 25.95 -16.24 -20.61
CA GLU A 329 26.39 -17.60 -20.19
C GLU A 329 27.38 -17.57 -18.98
N PHE A 330 27.45 -18.68 -18.22
CA PHE A 330 28.33 -18.87 -17.05
C PHE A 330 29.72 -19.43 -17.46
N GLN A 331 30.83 -18.79 -17.03
CA GLN A 331 32.03 -19.39 -16.37
C GLN A 331 33.39 -18.65 -16.59
N CYS A 332 34.08 -18.38 -15.47
CA CYS A 332 35.52 -18.53 -15.19
C CYS A 332 36.68 -18.10 -16.16
N TRP A 333 37.47 -17.13 -15.65
CA TRP A 333 38.96 -16.97 -15.73
C TRP A 333 39.72 -16.52 -17.02
N ARG A 334 40.41 -15.38 -16.87
CA ARG A 334 41.75 -14.97 -17.39
C ARG A 334 41.98 -14.43 -18.84
N ARG A 335 42.38 -13.14 -18.82
CA ARG A 335 43.55 -12.48 -19.47
C ARG A 335 43.53 -12.00 -20.94
N ASN A 336 44.06 -10.77 -21.07
CA ASN A 336 44.74 -10.11 -22.20
C ASN A 336 43.90 -9.40 -23.29
N SER A 337 43.70 -8.09 -23.06
CA SER A 337 44.06 -6.90 -23.88
C SER A 337 44.62 -7.05 -25.31
N PRO A 338 44.67 -5.96 -26.11
CA PRO A 338 43.63 -4.94 -26.42
C PRO A 338 43.62 -4.59 -27.94
N ASP A 339 42.83 -3.59 -28.40
CA ASP A 339 43.35 -2.42 -29.16
C ASP A 339 42.29 -1.43 -29.73
N VAL A 340 42.67 -0.13 -29.80
CA VAL A 340 42.25 0.94 -30.76
C VAL A 340 40.74 1.30 -30.81
N SER A 341 40.24 2.35 -30.13
CA SER A 341 40.23 3.80 -30.48
C SER A 341 39.43 4.16 -31.76
N ILE A 342 38.57 5.22 -31.78
CA ILE A 342 38.91 6.65 -31.93
C ILE A 342 37.73 7.58 -31.49
N SER A 343 38.07 8.84 -31.19
CA SER A 343 37.26 10.04 -30.82
C SER A 343 36.13 10.46 -31.80
N GLY A 344 35.21 11.40 -31.47
CA GLY A 344 34.98 12.12 -30.21
C GLY A 344 33.98 13.29 -30.30
N THR A 345 33.67 13.88 -29.14
CA THR A 345 33.51 15.32 -28.82
C THR A 345 32.97 16.32 -29.85
N SER A 346 31.90 17.05 -29.49
CA SER A 346 31.95 18.52 -29.28
C SER A 346 30.63 19.04 -28.65
N ALA A 347 30.74 20.15 -27.93
CA ALA A 347 29.64 20.97 -27.39
C ALA A 347 29.89 22.43 -27.79
N MET A 348 28.86 23.29 -27.77
CA MET A 348 28.96 24.77 -27.75
C MET A 348 27.56 25.41 -27.56
N ASP A 349 27.31 25.92 -26.35
CA ASP A 349 27.12 27.35 -25.97
C ASP A 349 26.26 28.35 -26.80
N ASP A 350 25.44 29.09 -26.03
CA ASP A 350 25.19 30.56 -25.97
C ASP A 350 24.15 31.38 -26.80
N ASP A 351 23.54 32.33 -26.03
CA ASP A 351 23.08 33.72 -26.28
C ASP A 351 21.61 34.21 -26.57
N ILE A 352 21.03 34.80 -25.50
CA ILE A 352 20.25 36.05 -25.17
C ILE A 352 19.48 36.95 -26.22
N GLU A 353 18.49 37.70 -25.68
CA GLU A 353 17.85 39.01 -26.08
C GLU A 353 16.60 39.01 -27.01
N ASP A 354 15.56 39.90 -26.91
CA ASP A 354 15.06 40.82 -25.85
C ASP A 354 13.60 41.36 -26.14
N ASP A 355 12.94 41.92 -25.11
CA ASP A 355 11.80 42.88 -24.92
C ASP A 355 10.56 43.04 -25.87
N SER A 356 9.39 43.32 -25.24
CA SER A 356 8.48 44.47 -25.53
C SER A 356 7.12 44.46 -24.78
N LYS A 357 6.59 45.66 -24.45
CA LYS A 357 5.36 45.92 -23.66
C LYS A 357 4.23 46.58 -24.48
N SER A 358 2.98 46.53 -23.98
CA SER A 358 1.99 47.63 -24.12
C SER A 358 0.84 47.54 -23.08
N GLU A 359 0.27 48.70 -22.70
CA GLU A 359 -0.77 48.88 -21.65
C GLU A 359 -2.10 49.44 -22.24
N ASP A 360 -3.04 49.78 -21.35
CA ASP A 360 -4.20 50.69 -21.47
C ASP A 360 -5.55 50.21 -22.05
N ASN A 361 -6.60 50.19 -21.20
CA ASN A 361 -7.50 51.35 -21.01
C ASN A 361 -8.60 51.17 -19.93
N GLU A 362 -9.04 52.27 -19.31
CA GLU A 362 -10.09 52.36 -18.27
C GLU A 362 -11.43 52.95 -18.78
N ALA A 363 -12.49 52.84 -17.95
CA ALA A 363 -13.61 53.78 -17.66
C ALA A 363 -14.95 53.02 -17.47
N GLY A 364 -15.64 53.04 -16.32
CA GLY A 364 -16.59 54.08 -15.85
C GLY A 364 -18.04 53.49 -15.82
N GLU A 365 -19.03 53.87 -14.99
CA GLU A 365 -19.18 54.87 -13.92
C GLU A 365 -20.22 54.44 -12.84
N GLN A 366 -20.00 54.96 -11.63
CA GLN A 366 -20.84 55.35 -10.48
C GLN A 366 -22.39 55.10 -10.33
N SER A 367 -22.74 54.81 -9.05
CA SER A 367 -23.92 55.28 -8.25
C SER A 367 -25.32 54.67 -8.49
N GLY A 368 -26.22 54.57 -7.48
CA GLY A 368 -26.10 54.81 -6.03
C GLY A 368 -27.47 54.79 -5.29
N ARG A 369 -27.44 54.66 -3.93
CA ARG A 369 -28.49 54.99 -2.90
C ARG A 369 -29.95 54.50 -3.12
N SER A 370 -30.44 53.55 -2.31
CA SER A 370 -31.05 53.69 -0.96
C SER A 370 -32.52 54.16 -0.96
N ASP A 371 -33.40 53.37 -0.34
CA ASP A 371 -34.33 53.78 0.75
C ASP A 371 -35.44 52.74 1.00
N SER A 372 -35.89 52.67 2.25
CA SER A 372 -37.10 51.97 2.75
C SER A 372 -37.80 52.95 3.73
N PRO A 373 -38.94 52.66 4.42
CA PRO A 373 -39.86 51.50 4.40
C PRO A 373 -41.37 51.92 4.30
N LEU A 374 -42.33 50.99 4.51
CA LEU A 374 -43.51 51.09 5.42
C LEU A 374 -44.79 50.28 5.01
N THR A 375 -45.12 49.29 5.85
CA THR A 375 -46.45 48.91 6.42
C THR A 375 -47.77 48.85 5.61
N SER A 376 -48.39 47.66 5.56
CA SER A 376 -49.83 47.37 5.87
C SER A 376 -50.15 45.89 5.57
N SER A 377 -51.12 45.16 6.15
CA SER A 377 -51.70 45.02 7.50
C SER A 377 -52.86 44.00 7.38
N GLY A 378 -52.88 42.93 8.20
CA GLY A 378 -54.00 41.96 8.29
C GLY A 378 -54.08 40.93 7.15
N THR A 379 -54.62 39.71 7.31
CA THR A 379 -55.19 38.95 8.45
C THR A 379 -54.96 37.44 8.13
N GLY A 380 -54.49 36.57 9.03
CA GLY A 380 -55.31 36.03 10.13
C GLY A 380 -55.73 34.57 9.87
N ALA A 381 -54.83 33.61 10.06
CA ALA A 381 -55.15 32.18 10.18
C ALA A 381 -54.16 31.49 11.12
N ARG A 382 -54.62 31.11 12.32
CA ARG A 382 -53.79 30.58 13.41
C ARG A 382 -53.97 29.06 13.49
N SER A 383 -53.01 28.30 12.98
CA SER A 383 -52.86 26.88 13.30
C SER A 383 -51.73 26.71 14.30
N GLN A 384 -52.00 26.05 15.43
CA GLN A 384 -51.03 25.84 16.49
C GLN A 384 -49.96 24.84 16.02
N ARG A 385 -48.72 25.31 15.82
CA ARG A 385 -47.56 24.42 15.98
C ARG A 385 -47.29 24.31 17.47
N ALA A 386 -47.30 23.09 17.98
CA ALA A 386 -46.75 22.81 19.30
C ALA A 386 -45.26 23.16 19.27
N GLU A 387 -44.81 23.91 20.26
CA GLU A 387 -43.40 23.95 20.63
C GLU A 387 -43.08 22.58 21.24
N SER A 388 -42.68 21.64 20.38
CA SER A 388 -41.91 20.49 20.86
C SER A 388 -40.56 21.04 21.29
N GLU A 389 -40.36 21.18 22.60
CA GLU A 389 -39.03 21.17 23.18
C GLU A 389 -38.33 19.92 22.63
N ALA A 390 -37.43 20.12 21.67
CA ALA A 390 -36.53 19.07 21.25
C ALA A 390 -35.57 18.88 22.44
N THR A 391 -35.87 17.90 23.27
CA THR A 391 -34.86 17.28 24.10
C THR A 391 -33.83 16.69 23.15
N ASP A 392 -32.72 17.41 22.96
CA ASP A 392 -31.51 16.86 22.37
C ASP A 392 -31.03 15.73 23.29
N GLU A 393 -31.59 14.53 23.07
CA GLU A 393 -31.06 13.30 23.65
C GLU A 393 -29.73 13.03 22.95
N ASP A 394 -28.66 13.55 23.56
CA ASP A 394 -27.26 13.33 23.16
C ASP A 394 -26.96 11.82 23.09
N SER A 395 -27.24 11.20 21.94
CA SER A 395 -26.92 9.81 21.69
C SER A 395 -25.42 9.68 21.45
N GLU A 396 -24.68 9.31 22.50
CA GLU A 396 -23.26 8.92 22.41
C GLU A 396 -23.10 7.64 21.57
N GLU A 397 -23.25 7.76 20.26
CA GLU A 397 -23.12 6.63 19.34
C GLU A 397 -21.64 6.26 19.13
N VAL A 398 -21.36 4.96 19.17
CA VAL A 398 -20.03 4.41 18.96
C VAL A 398 -19.68 4.49 17.48
N LEU A 399 -18.58 5.19 17.13
CA LEU A 399 -18.23 5.50 15.73
C LEU A 399 -18.08 4.28 14.81
N ASP A 400 -17.58 3.16 15.36
CA ASP A 400 -17.63 1.86 14.71
C ASP A 400 -17.56 0.78 15.81
N PRO A 401 -18.53 -0.15 15.89
CA PRO A 401 -18.52 -1.22 16.90
C PRO A 401 -17.46 -2.31 16.62
N ARG A 402 -16.79 -2.29 15.46
CA ARG A 402 -15.74 -3.25 15.10
C ARG A 402 -14.42 -2.85 15.75
N GLU A 403 -13.81 -3.77 16.50
CA GLU A 403 -12.37 -3.65 16.79
C GLU A 403 -11.58 -3.61 15.48
N LYS A 404 -10.54 -2.77 15.42
CA LYS A 404 -9.68 -2.61 14.24
C LYS A 404 -8.21 -2.64 14.64
N PHE A 405 -7.33 -2.96 13.71
CA PHE A 405 -5.91 -2.64 13.78
C PHE A 405 -5.63 -1.43 12.88
N LEU A 406 -5.02 -0.40 13.45
CA LEU A 406 -4.18 0.53 12.70
C LEU A 406 -2.84 -0.18 12.45
N ILE A 407 -2.52 -0.41 11.18
CA ILE A 407 -1.29 -1.03 10.72
C ILE A 407 -0.48 0.05 9.99
N PHE A 408 0.80 0.12 10.26
CA PHE A 408 1.66 1.15 9.67
C PHE A 408 3.10 0.69 9.51
N THR A 409 3.78 1.21 8.50
CA THR A 409 5.24 1.05 8.40
C THR A 409 5.95 2.10 9.24
N MET A 410 7.08 1.75 9.82
CA MET A 410 8.05 2.66 10.39
C MET A 410 9.32 2.57 9.55
N GLY A 411 9.76 3.70 9.02
CA GLY A 411 11.00 3.81 8.26
C GLY A 411 11.77 5.07 8.66
N SER A 412 13.08 5.06 8.49
CA SER A 412 13.99 6.09 9.00
C SER A 412 14.89 6.66 7.93
N ARG A 413 15.35 7.89 8.14
CA ARG A 413 16.44 8.49 7.33
C ARG A 413 17.83 7.93 7.70
N THR A 414 17.95 7.35 8.89
CA THR A 414 19.02 6.38 9.17
C THR A 414 18.62 5.04 8.57
N TYR A 415 19.55 4.17 8.21
CA TYR A 415 19.25 2.91 7.54
C TYR A 415 18.94 1.77 8.51
N THR A 416 17.98 2.00 9.43
CA THR A 416 17.43 0.96 10.30
C THR A 416 16.27 0.24 9.61
N PRO A 417 16.04 -1.06 9.89
CA PRO A 417 15.12 -1.86 9.08
C PRO A 417 13.71 -1.32 9.18
N HIS A 418 12.96 -1.36 8.07
CA HIS A 418 11.57 -0.98 8.10
C HIS A 418 10.78 -2.00 8.92
N GLN A 419 10.00 -1.50 9.87
CA GLN A 419 9.19 -2.31 10.78
C GLN A 419 7.71 -2.07 10.51
N ILE A 420 6.87 -3.04 10.87
CA ILE A 420 5.41 -2.90 10.87
C ILE A 420 4.97 -2.71 12.31
N GLY A 421 4.42 -1.54 12.62
CA GLY A 421 3.69 -1.31 13.86
C GLY A 421 2.23 -1.70 13.71
N LEU A 422 1.68 -2.36 14.73
CA LEU A 422 0.24 -2.58 14.88
C LEU A 422 -0.25 -1.97 16.18
N LYS A 423 -1.33 -1.19 16.06
CA LYS A 423 -2.07 -0.60 17.18
C LYS A 423 -3.52 -1.04 17.11
N ARG A 424 -4.05 -1.67 18.16
CA ARG A 424 -5.46 -2.02 18.23
C ARG A 424 -6.29 -0.79 18.61
N ILE A 425 -7.31 -0.53 17.80
CA ILE A 425 -8.36 0.44 18.06
C ILE A 425 -9.55 -0.35 18.61
N THR A 426 -9.86 -0.13 19.88
CA THR A 426 -11.12 -0.57 20.49
C THR A 426 -12.24 0.41 20.11
N PRO A 427 -13.51 -0.05 20.02
CA PRO A 427 -14.65 0.85 19.82
C PRO A 427 -14.70 1.97 20.86
N PHE A 428 -15.04 3.18 20.43
CA PHE A 428 -15.15 4.37 21.28
C PHE A 428 -16.24 5.32 20.76
N THR A 429 -16.83 6.08 21.66
CA THR A 429 -17.75 7.18 21.36
C THR A 429 -16.96 8.45 21.09
N PHE A 430 -17.46 9.31 20.19
CA PHE A 430 -16.89 10.63 19.99
C PHE A 430 -17.76 11.68 20.68
N CYS A 431 -17.16 12.58 21.45
CA CYS A 431 -17.89 13.70 22.01
C CYS A 431 -18.09 14.75 20.90
N ASN A 432 -19.34 14.94 20.45
CA ASN A 432 -19.67 15.93 19.42
C ASN A 432 -19.41 17.38 19.89
N ARG A 433 -19.27 17.61 21.19
CA ARG A 433 -18.72 18.85 21.74
C ARG A 433 -17.20 18.83 21.62
N ILE A 434 -16.71 19.52 20.60
CA ILE A 434 -15.40 20.13 20.65
C ILE A 434 -15.43 21.11 21.83
N ASP A 435 -14.69 20.83 22.91
CA ASP A 435 -14.33 21.87 23.87
C ASP A 435 -13.69 22.99 23.05
N VAL A 436 -14.34 24.15 22.98
CA VAL A 436 -14.03 25.26 22.05
C VAL A 436 -12.55 25.67 22.13
N GLY A 437 -11.93 25.36 23.27
CA GLY A 437 -10.54 25.60 23.58
C GLY A 437 -10.28 27.09 23.76
N PRO A 438 -9.04 27.47 24.07
CA PRO A 438 -8.64 28.85 23.91
C PRO A 438 -8.83 29.26 22.44
N SER A 439 -9.52 30.38 22.23
CA SER A 439 -9.65 31.07 20.94
C SER A 439 -8.27 31.37 20.34
N LEU A 440 -8.21 31.78 19.06
CA LEU A 440 -6.92 32.17 18.47
C LEU A 440 -6.23 33.29 19.26
N ALA A 441 -7.00 34.25 19.79
CA ALA A 441 -6.48 35.32 20.64
C ALA A 441 -5.91 34.78 21.96
N GLU A 442 -6.61 33.85 22.62
CA GLU A 442 -6.13 33.21 23.85
C GLU A 442 -4.94 32.29 23.58
N ARG A 443 -4.89 31.54 22.47
CA ARG A 443 -3.71 30.75 22.07
C ARG A 443 -2.48 31.62 21.84
N VAL A 444 -2.65 32.79 21.21
CA VAL A 444 -1.57 33.78 21.04
C VAL A 444 -1.20 34.44 22.38
N ALA A 445 -2.16 34.68 23.28
CA ALA A 445 -1.89 35.21 24.62
C ALA A 445 -1.16 34.21 25.51
N ILE A 446 -1.56 32.94 25.49
CA ILE A 446 -0.88 31.82 26.15
C ILE A 446 0.54 31.68 25.60
N GLN A 447 0.74 31.64 24.27
CA GLN A 447 2.08 31.61 23.68
C GLN A 447 2.94 32.84 24.04
N ARG A 448 2.34 34.01 24.26
CA ARG A 448 3.06 35.20 24.75
C ARG A 448 3.40 35.08 26.23
N GLN A 449 2.51 34.55 27.07
CA GLN A 449 2.77 34.28 28.48
C GLN A 449 3.82 33.18 28.67
N GLU A 450 3.74 32.08 27.92
CA GLU A 450 4.76 31.03 27.88
C GLU A 450 6.11 31.59 27.43
N ARG A 451 6.14 32.48 26.44
CA ARG A 451 7.36 33.15 25.99
C ARG A 451 7.90 34.15 27.01
N GLN A 452 7.06 34.92 27.69
CA GLN A 452 7.49 35.82 28.76
C GLN A 452 7.99 35.06 29.98
N ALA A 453 7.30 34.00 30.40
CA ALA A 453 7.76 33.12 31.48
C ALA A 453 9.08 32.42 31.12
N LEU A 454 9.26 32.03 29.84
CA LEU A 454 10.52 31.53 29.31
C LEU A 454 11.62 32.59 29.34
N GLU A 455 11.35 33.81 28.88
CA GLU A 455 12.28 34.95 28.91
C GLU A 455 12.68 35.34 30.35
N GLU A 456 11.74 35.36 31.30
CA GLU A 456 12.00 35.58 32.74
C GLU A 456 12.79 34.43 33.37
N SER A 457 12.47 33.18 33.04
CA SER A 457 13.22 32.00 33.50
C SER A 457 14.67 32.01 32.99
N LEU A 458 14.87 32.35 31.71
CA LEU A 458 16.18 32.54 31.10
C LEU A 458 16.95 33.73 31.71
N ALA A 459 16.27 34.84 32.01
CA ALA A 459 16.87 35.99 32.71
C ALA A 459 17.30 35.66 34.14
N LEU A 460 16.63 34.70 34.80
CA LEU A 460 17.02 34.15 36.11
C LEU A 460 18.07 33.03 36.03
N GLY A 461 18.51 32.65 34.82
CA GLY A 461 19.49 31.58 34.61
C GLY A 461 18.94 30.17 34.84
N ILE A 462 17.62 30.02 34.96
CA ILE A 462 16.93 28.75 35.15
C ILE A 462 16.36 28.35 33.78
N PRO A 463 16.96 27.38 33.05
CA PRO A 463 16.28 26.88 31.86
C PRO A 463 14.93 26.26 32.28
N PRO A 464 13.87 26.40 31.45
CA PRO A 464 12.65 25.64 31.70
C PRO A 464 12.99 24.13 31.77
N PRO A 465 12.20 23.32 32.48
CA PRO A 465 12.30 21.87 32.37
C PRO A 465 11.74 21.43 31.01
N GLU A 466 12.49 21.69 29.93
CA GLU A 466 12.27 21.00 28.67
C GLU A 466 12.39 19.49 28.94
N PRO A 467 11.41 18.67 28.52
CA PRO A 467 11.54 17.24 28.63
C PRO A 467 12.80 16.81 27.88
N VAL A 468 13.65 15.99 28.50
CA VAL A 468 14.83 15.43 27.85
C VAL A 468 14.33 14.44 26.80
N TRP A 469 13.99 14.93 25.60
CA TRP A 469 13.26 14.15 24.61
C TRP A 469 14.00 12.89 24.15
N GLN A 470 15.33 12.85 24.31
CA GLN A 470 16.16 11.66 24.08
C GLN A 470 15.92 10.56 25.12
N ASP A 471 15.65 10.92 26.38
CA ASP A 471 15.27 10.00 27.44
C ASP A 471 13.78 9.66 27.33
N PHE A 472 13.50 8.57 26.64
CA PHE A 472 12.15 8.06 26.49
C PHE A 472 11.48 7.70 27.82
N GLU A 473 12.22 7.23 28.84
CA GLU A 473 11.59 6.80 30.10
C GLU A 473 11.00 8.01 30.84
N ALA A 474 11.66 9.17 30.75
CA ALA A 474 11.18 10.44 31.29
C ALA A 474 9.99 11.06 30.52
N VAL A 475 9.67 10.59 29.31
CA VAL A 475 8.59 11.16 28.47
C VAL A 475 7.56 10.13 27.97
N ALA A 476 7.66 8.87 28.37
CA ALA A 476 6.85 7.77 27.85
C ALA A 476 5.33 7.96 28.10
N ASP A 477 4.97 8.67 29.16
CA ASP A 477 3.59 9.07 29.50
C ASP A 477 2.93 9.96 28.43
N ARG A 478 3.73 10.62 27.58
CA ARG A 478 3.28 11.57 26.55
C ARG A 478 2.99 10.91 25.20
N PHE A 479 3.07 9.59 25.10
CA PHE A 479 2.98 8.83 23.86
C PHE A 479 2.19 7.53 24.01
N ASP A 480 1.51 7.12 22.94
CA ASP A 480 0.80 5.86 22.86
C ASP A 480 1.78 4.70 22.60
N PRO A 481 1.68 3.59 23.34
CA PRO A 481 2.47 2.39 23.08
C PRO A 481 1.99 1.70 21.79
N ILE A 482 2.92 1.14 21.02
CA ILE A 482 2.62 0.22 19.91
C ILE A 482 2.33 -1.16 20.52
N ASP A 483 1.27 -1.84 20.07
CA ASP A 483 0.84 -3.09 20.70
C ASP A 483 1.60 -4.31 20.16
N HIS A 484 2.06 -4.25 18.91
CA HIS A 484 2.93 -5.26 18.30
C HIS A 484 3.85 -4.65 17.23
N ILE A 485 5.08 -5.17 17.12
CA ILE A 485 6.07 -4.76 16.11
C ILE A 485 6.57 -6.01 15.39
N ILE A 486 6.60 -5.96 14.05
CA ILE A 486 7.15 -7.02 13.20
C ILE A 486 8.31 -6.43 12.40
N ASP A 487 9.49 -7.03 12.55
CA ASP A 487 10.69 -6.70 11.77
C ASP A 487 10.85 -7.70 10.62
N LEU A 488 11.05 -7.19 9.39
CA LEU A 488 11.22 -7.99 8.18
C LEU A 488 12.61 -7.84 7.56
N ASN A 489 13.56 -7.19 8.25
CA ASN A 489 14.97 -7.08 7.88
C ASN A 489 15.22 -6.59 6.43
N GLY A 490 14.65 -5.42 6.10
CA GLY A 490 14.79 -4.80 4.79
C GLY A 490 13.99 -3.50 4.66
N HIS A 491 13.88 -2.98 3.44
CA HIS A 491 12.97 -1.87 3.14
C HIS A 491 11.58 -2.44 2.82
N ILE A 492 10.58 -2.09 3.61
CA ILE A 492 9.17 -2.30 3.27
C ILE A 492 8.78 -1.24 2.24
N ILE A 493 8.34 -1.70 1.08
CA ILE A 493 8.01 -0.86 -0.09
C ILE A 493 6.53 -0.96 -0.51
N GLY A 494 5.71 -1.76 0.18
CA GLY A 494 4.28 -1.84 -0.10
C GLY A 494 3.57 -2.80 0.85
N MET A 495 2.29 -2.51 1.13
CA MET A 495 1.43 -3.37 1.94
C MET A 495 0.03 -3.44 1.34
N SER A 496 -0.63 -4.59 1.44
CA SER A 496 -2.05 -4.73 1.12
C SER A 496 -2.71 -5.80 1.99
N LEU A 497 -4.01 -5.64 2.25
CA LEU A 497 -4.80 -6.57 3.05
C LEU A 497 -5.48 -7.58 2.14
N SER A 498 -5.65 -8.82 2.62
CA SER A 498 -6.58 -9.74 1.97
C SER A 498 -8.01 -9.20 2.06
N PRO A 499 -8.92 -9.50 1.10
CA PRO A 499 -10.28 -8.95 1.09
C PRO A 499 -11.13 -9.32 2.33
N ASP A 500 -10.65 -10.28 3.12
CA ASP A 500 -11.27 -10.73 4.35
C ASP A 500 -10.57 -10.21 5.62
N HIS A 501 -9.63 -9.25 5.48
CA HIS A 501 -8.83 -8.59 6.51
C HIS A 501 -8.09 -9.55 7.47
N ARG A 502 -7.89 -10.80 7.04
CA ARG A 502 -7.21 -11.83 7.85
C ARG A 502 -5.70 -11.81 7.67
N TYR A 503 -5.22 -11.46 6.48
CA TYR A 503 -3.80 -11.50 6.15
C TYR A 503 -3.32 -10.16 5.63
N LEU A 504 -2.15 -9.75 6.07
CA LEU A 504 -1.39 -8.63 5.51
C LEU A 504 -0.30 -9.18 4.60
N TYR A 505 -0.26 -8.70 3.35
CA TYR A 505 0.79 -9.00 2.38
C TYR A 505 1.73 -7.79 2.31
N VAL A 506 3.04 -8.03 2.33
CA VAL A 506 4.04 -6.98 2.48
C VAL A 506 5.16 -7.19 1.48
N ASN A 507 5.38 -6.23 0.58
CA ASN A 507 6.53 -6.19 -0.30
C ASN A 507 7.75 -5.68 0.49
N VAL A 508 8.79 -6.50 0.58
CA VAL A 508 10.05 -6.19 1.25
C VAL A 508 11.20 -6.37 0.28
N ARG A 509 12.14 -5.42 0.27
CA ARG A 509 13.48 -5.63 -0.31
C ARG A 509 14.43 -6.01 0.83
N PRO A 510 14.75 -7.31 1.00
CA PRO A 510 15.54 -7.76 2.13
C PRO A 510 16.99 -7.29 2.01
N TRP A 511 17.63 -7.15 3.16
CA TRP A 511 19.09 -7.04 3.22
C TRP A 511 19.75 -8.41 3.19
N PRO A 512 21.04 -8.52 2.81
CA PRO A 512 21.79 -9.76 2.87
C PRO A 512 21.71 -10.41 4.25
N GLN A 513 21.51 -11.72 4.27
CA GLN A 513 21.38 -12.48 5.52
C GLN A 513 22.66 -12.35 6.35
N GLY A 514 22.54 -11.88 7.59
CA GLY A 514 23.67 -11.65 8.49
C GLY A 514 24.38 -10.31 8.32
N CYS A 515 23.85 -9.38 7.51
CA CYS A 515 24.33 -8.00 7.46
C CYS A 515 24.10 -7.29 8.81
N THR A 516 25.15 -6.70 9.36
CA THR A 516 25.09 -5.86 10.57
C THR A 516 25.27 -4.40 10.15
N ILE A 517 24.40 -3.51 10.61
CA ILE A 517 24.53 -2.07 10.38
C ILE A 517 25.52 -1.51 11.42
N GLU A 518 26.75 -1.26 11.00
CA GLU A 518 27.77 -0.64 11.86
C GLU A 518 27.56 0.88 12.00
N ASN A 519 27.04 1.52 10.95
CA ASN A 519 26.78 2.96 10.92
C ASN A 519 25.34 3.23 10.45
N PRO A 520 24.44 3.73 11.32
CA PRO A 520 23.06 4.07 10.95
C PRO A 520 22.95 5.14 9.84
N LEU A 521 24.01 5.89 9.54
CA LEU A 521 24.03 6.91 8.47
C LEU A 521 24.57 6.37 7.13
N GLN A 522 24.92 5.09 7.03
CA GLN A 522 25.37 4.46 5.79
C GLN A 522 24.44 3.31 5.40
N PRO A 523 23.95 3.24 4.14
CA PRO A 523 22.96 2.25 3.76
C PRO A 523 23.61 0.86 3.63
N PRO A 524 23.02 -0.20 4.22
CA PRO A 524 23.48 -1.56 3.98
C PRO A 524 23.18 -1.94 2.51
N PRO A 525 23.90 -2.93 1.94
CA PRO A 525 23.53 -3.46 0.63
C PRO A 525 22.09 -3.97 0.65
N ILE A 526 21.37 -3.82 -0.47
CA ILE A 526 19.96 -4.21 -0.59
C ILE A 526 19.77 -5.20 -1.74
N ALA A 527 18.86 -6.16 -1.58
CA ALA A 527 18.53 -7.08 -2.66
C ALA A 527 17.79 -6.36 -3.80
N GLN A 528 18.02 -6.84 -5.03
CA GLN A 528 17.16 -6.49 -6.17
C GLN A 528 15.85 -7.30 -6.17
N GLU A 529 15.83 -8.49 -5.57
CA GLU A 529 14.62 -9.30 -5.44
C GLU A 529 13.67 -8.67 -4.41
N ILE A 530 12.37 -8.70 -4.71
CA ILE A 530 11.31 -8.30 -3.78
C ILE A 530 10.61 -9.56 -3.26
N ASP A 531 10.52 -9.63 -1.94
CA ASP A 531 9.88 -10.69 -1.17
C ASP A 531 8.49 -10.27 -0.72
N ILE A 532 7.44 -11.04 -1.04
CA ILE A 532 6.12 -10.83 -0.46
C ILE A 532 5.95 -11.70 0.78
N HIS A 533 6.05 -11.08 1.95
CA HIS A 533 5.76 -11.71 3.24
C HIS A 533 4.24 -11.72 3.47
N VAL A 534 3.73 -12.78 4.11
CA VAL A 534 2.31 -12.91 4.46
C VAL A 534 2.19 -13.06 5.97
N ILE A 535 1.42 -12.19 6.62
CA ILE A 535 1.26 -12.13 8.08
C ILE A 535 -0.21 -12.42 8.40
N ASP A 536 -0.49 -13.42 9.23
CA ASP A 536 -1.85 -13.68 9.74
C ASP A 536 -2.14 -12.72 10.91
N LEU A 537 -3.07 -11.78 10.71
CA LEU A 537 -3.39 -10.71 11.64
C LEU A 537 -4.13 -11.19 12.91
N VAL A 538 -4.57 -12.45 12.96
CA VAL A 538 -5.14 -13.07 14.17
C VAL A 538 -4.04 -13.62 15.07
N THR A 539 -2.95 -14.14 14.47
CA THR A 539 -1.82 -14.73 15.23
C THR A 539 -0.61 -13.81 15.35
N LEU A 540 -0.60 -12.69 14.61
CA LEU A 540 0.49 -11.73 14.48
C LEU A 540 1.83 -12.37 14.07
N LYS A 541 1.76 -13.38 13.19
CA LYS A 541 2.93 -14.15 12.73
C LYS A 541 2.97 -14.28 11.21
N GLN A 542 4.18 -14.35 10.68
CA GLN A 542 4.40 -14.72 9.28
C GLN A 542 3.95 -16.16 9.02
N VAL A 543 3.28 -16.37 7.90
CA VAL A 543 2.67 -17.64 7.46
C VAL A 543 2.91 -17.87 5.97
N GLY A 544 2.61 -19.07 5.49
CA GLY A 544 2.65 -19.42 4.07
C GLY A 544 4.07 -19.54 3.49
N SER A 545 4.15 -19.63 2.17
CA SER A 545 5.41 -19.55 1.42
C SER A 545 5.67 -18.12 0.96
N LEU A 546 6.92 -17.68 1.09
CA LEU A 546 7.40 -16.40 0.57
C LEU A 546 7.21 -16.34 -0.96
N LEU A 547 6.54 -15.30 -1.46
CA LEU A 547 6.34 -15.13 -2.90
C LEU A 547 7.49 -14.31 -3.47
N ARG A 548 8.17 -14.85 -4.49
CA ARG A 548 9.31 -14.23 -5.17
C ARG A 548 9.14 -14.34 -6.68
N ALA A 549 9.50 -13.27 -7.40
CA ALA A 549 9.74 -13.23 -8.85
C ALA A 549 10.16 -11.82 -9.28
N HIS A 550 9.43 -10.82 -8.80
CA HIS A 550 9.61 -9.40 -9.12
C HIS A 550 10.87 -8.77 -8.51
N ARG A 551 11.30 -7.66 -9.11
CA ARG A 551 12.56 -6.96 -8.80
C ARG A 551 12.41 -5.44 -8.74
N SER A 552 13.30 -4.82 -7.98
CA SER A 552 13.51 -3.38 -7.86
C SER A 552 15.00 -3.06 -7.99
N PHE A 553 15.32 -1.94 -8.63
CA PHE A 553 16.67 -1.45 -8.92
C PHE A 553 16.97 -0.12 -8.23
N THR A 554 15.97 0.54 -7.63
CA THR A 554 16.12 1.67 -6.71
C THR A 554 17.35 1.46 -5.80
N PRO A 555 18.23 2.46 -5.66
CA PRO A 555 19.36 2.42 -4.72
C PRO A 555 18.98 2.09 -3.27
N ASN A 556 19.98 1.84 -2.43
CA ASN A 556 19.77 1.53 -1.00
C ASN A 556 19.60 2.78 -0.12
N ASP A 557 19.87 3.98 -0.64
CA ASP A 557 19.59 5.26 0.00
C ASP A 557 18.17 5.80 -0.29
N GLU A 558 17.44 5.18 -1.22
CA GLU A 558 16.06 5.53 -1.58
C GLU A 558 15.06 4.41 -1.27
N CYS A 559 13.77 4.77 -1.23
CA CYS A 559 12.67 3.83 -1.00
C CYS A 559 11.46 4.24 -1.84
N PHE A 560 11.27 3.58 -2.98
CA PHE A 560 10.09 3.71 -3.83
C PHE A 560 8.99 2.75 -3.41
N PHE A 561 7.73 3.19 -3.49
CA PHE A 561 6.58 2.36 -3.19
C PHE A 561 6.14 1.55 -4.42
N ILE A 562 5.86 0.26 -4.23
CA ILE A 562 5.25 -0.62 -5.21
C ILE A 562 3.98 -1.22 -4.59
N PHE A 563 2.84 -0.75 -5.06
CA PHE A 563 1.53 -1.13 -4.53
C PHE A 563 1.09 -2.49 -5.11
N LEU A 564 1.07 -3.48 -4.23
CA LEU A 564 0.50 -4.81 -4.47
C LEU A 564 -1.00 -4.84 -4.17
N ASP A 565 -1.71 -5.82 -4.73
CA ASP A 565 -3.11 -6.08 -4.39
C ASP A 565 -3.41 -7.58 -4.29
N VAL A 566 -4.45 -7.91 -3.53
CA VAL A 566 -4.78 -9.27 -3.10
C VAL A 566 -6.26 -9.52 -3.36
N SER A 567 -6.56 -10.42 -4.30
CA SER A 567 -7.92 -10.90 -4.50
C SER A 567 -8.21 -12.14 -3.65
N LYS A 568 -9.38 -12.74 -3.86
CA LYS A 568 -9.75 -14.01 -3.22
C LYS A 568 -8.74 -15.13 -3.50
N ASP A 569 -8.36 -15.30 -4.77
CA ASP A 569 -7.61 -16.45 -5.27
C ASP A 569 -6.19 -16.09 -5.76
N TYR A 570 -5.87 -14.81 -5.95
CA TYR A 570 -4.59 -14.33 -6.50
C TYR A 570 -3.97 -13.20 -5.68
N VAL A 571 -2.64 -13.08 -5.77
CA VAL A 571 -1.86 -11.91 -5.34
C VAL A 571 -1.20 -11.32 -6.59
N ALA A 572 -1.12 -10.00 -6.69
CA ALA A 572 -0.37 -9.33 -7.76
C ALA A 572 0.48 -8.20 -7.20
N SER A 573 1.60 -7.91 -7.87
CA SER A 573 2.53 -6.83 -7.50
C SER A 573 3.19 -6.26 -8.77
N GLY A 574 3.47 -4.96 -8.75
CA GLY A 574 4.26 -4.28 -9.79
C GLY A 574 5.76 -4.58 -9.66
N ALA A 575 6.61 -3.97 -10.48
CA ALA A 575 8.06 -4.14 -10.43
C ALA A 575 8.78 -3.05 -11.24
N GLU A 576 10.04 -2.77 -10.89
CA GLU A 576 10.90 -1.90 -11.70
C GLU A 576 11.54 -2.65 -12.88
N ASP A 577 11.38 -3.97 -12.97
CA ASP A 577 11.81 -4.75 -14.14
C ASP A 577 10.90 -4.62 -15.37
N LYS A 578 9.91 -3.70 -15.30
CA LYS A 578 8.91 -3.35 -16.32
C LYS A 578 7.73 -4.30 -16.44
N TYR A 579 7.44 -5.06 -15.38
CA TYR A 579 6.34 -6.01 -15.39
C TYR A 579 5.55 -6.03 -14.07
N ALA A 580 4.26 -6.36 -14.17
CA ALA A 580 3.52 -6.89 -13.03
C ALA A 580 3.63 -8.42 -12.99
N TYR A 581 3.46 -9.00 -11.81
CA TYR A 581 3.48 -10.43 -11.57
C TYR A 581 2.20 -10.87 -10.87
N ILE A 582 1.72 -12.07 -11.19
CA ILE A 582 0.58 -12.70 -10.52
C ILE A 582 1.03 -14.03 -9.91
N TRP A 583 0.62 -14.29 -8.66
CA TRP A 583 0.77 -15.55 -7.96
C TRP A 583 -0.60 -16.12 -7.56
N ASP A 584 -0.70 -17.45 -7.46
CA ASP A 584 -1.84 -18.09 -6.77
C ASP A 584 -1.69 -17.95 -5.25
N ARG A 585 -2.78 -17.53 -4.59
CA ARG A 585 -2.77 -17.22 -3.15
C ARG A 585 -2.60 -18.44 -2.24
N HIS A 586 -3.04 -19.63 -2.65
CA HIS A 586 -2.97 -20.85 -1.83
C HIS A 586 -1.75 -21.72 -2.17
N TYR A 587 -1.44 -21.89 -3.46
CA TYR A 587 -0.31 -22.73 -3.88
C TYR A 587 1.03 -21.98 -3.95
N GLY A 588 1.01 -20.64 -3.91
CA GLY A 588 2.21 -19.78 -3.91
C GLY A 588 2.99 -19.75 -5.23
N GLY A 589 2.51 -20.42 -6.27
CA GLY A 589 3.16 -20.48 -7.58
C GLY A 589 2.96 -19.18 -8.37
N VAL A 590 4.04 -18.69 -9.00
CA VAL A 590 3.95 -17.62 -10.00
C VAL A 590 3.13 -18.14 -11.19
N LEU A 591 2.18 -17.35 -11.68
CA LEU A 591 1.28 -17.70 -12.77
C LEU A 591 1.64 -16.97 -14.06
N ALA A 592 1.87 -15.66 -13.98
CA ALA A 592 2.12 -14.82 -15.14
C ALA A 592 3.02 -13.61 -14.83
N LYS A 593 3.67 -13.11 -15.89
CA LYS A 593 4.44 -11.86 -15.95
C LYS A 593 3.83 -10.96 -17.04
N LEU A 594 3.39 -9.77 -16.68
CA LEU A 594 2.54 -8.86 -17.47
C LEU A 594 3.35 -7.63 -17.89
N ASN A 595 3.45 -7.35 -19.19
CA ASN A 595 4.47 -6.44 -19.74
C ASN A 595 4.02 -4.97 -19.82
N HIS A 596 4.91 -4.05 -19.42
CA HIS A 596 4.84 -2.61 -19.65
C HIS A 596 6.13 -2.10 -20.34
N LEU A 597 6.15 -0.84 -20.77
CA LEU A 597 7.35 -0.23 -21.35
C LEU A 597 8.27 0.38 -20.29
N ASP A 598 7.78 0.56 -19.07
CA ASP A 598 8.54 1.04 -17.92
C ASP A 598 8.04 0.45 -16.58
N VAL A 599 8.61 0.91 -15.45
CA VAL A 599 8.24 0.51 -14.08
C VAL A 599 6.73 0.37 -13.90
N VAL A 600 6.27 -0.69 -13.24
CA VAL A 600 4.87 -0.87 -12.85
C VAL A 600 4.74 -0.51 -11.37
N ASN A 601 4.11 0.62 -11.07
CA ASN A 601 4.03 1.21 -9.73
C ASN A 601 2.93 0.58 -8.88
N ALA A 602 1.78 0.28 -9.50
CA ALA A 602 0.60 -0.20 -8.78
C ALA A 602 -0.17 -1.21 -9.62
N VAL A 603 -0.85 -2.12 -8.92
CA VAL A 603 -1.80 -3.06 -9.51
C VAL A 603 -3.06 -3.09 -8.66
N SER A 604 -4.23 -3.35 -9.25
CA SER A 604 -5.45 -3.59 -8.47
C SER A 604 -6.40 -4.56 -9.17
N PHE A 605 -6.90 -5.55 -8.42
CA PHE A 605 -7.93 -6.49 -8.87
C PHE A 605 -9.31 -5.88 -8.72
N ASN A 606 -10.24 -6.23 -9.61
CA ASN A 606 -11.64 -5.89 -9.39
C ASN A 606 -12.21 -6.69 -8.20
N PRO A 607 -12.68 -6.07 -7.11
CA PRO A 607 -13.12 -6.79 -5.90
C PRO A 607 -14.34 -7.70 -6.12
N ARG A 608 -15.10 -7.48 -7.19
CA ARG A 608 -16.26 -8.31 -7.59
C ARG A 608 -15.94 -9.31 -8.70
N ASP A 609 -14.78 -9.19 -9.34
CA ASP A 609 -14.37 -9.99 -10.49
C ASP A 609 -12.84 -10.20 -10.50
N PRO A 610 -12.31 -11.18 -9.75
CA PRO A 610 -10.86 -11.41 -9.63
C PRO A 610 -10.19 -11.86 -10.95
N GLU A 611 -10.98 -12.03 -12.01
CA GLU A 611 -10.55 -12.30 -13.37
C GLU A 611 -10.24 -11.03 -14.18
N VAL A 612 -10.30 -9.86 -13.52
CA VAL A 612 -9.93 -8.54 -14.05
C VAL A 612 -8.89 -7.90 -13.12
N LEU A 613 -7.75 -7.50 -13.68
CA LEU A 613 -6.65 -6.82 -13.01
C LEU A 613 -6.27 -5.56 -13.81
N ILE A 614 -6.03 -4.44 -13.14
CA ILE A 614 -5.45 -3.24 -13.74
C ILE A 614 -4.01 -3.09 -13.27
N THR A 615 -3.13 -2.65 -14.15
CA THR A 615 -1.74 -2.28 -13.84
C THR A 615 -1.48 -0.83 -14.26
N ALA A 616 -0.77 -0.07 -13.43
CA ALA A 616 -0.42 1.35 -13.63
C ALA A 616 1.10 1.51 -13.70
N SER A 617 1.60 2.29 -14.68
CA SER A 617 3.03 2.32 -15.01
C SER A 617 3.60 3.71 -15.24
N ASP A 618 4.92 3.79 -15.07
CA ASP A 618 5.78 4.89 -15.51
C ASP A 618 5.78 5.09 -17.04
N ASP A 619 5.22 4.17 -17.85
CA ASP A 619 5.00 4.36 -19.30
C ASP A 619 3.77 5.22 -19.65
N TYR A 620 3.14 5.82 -18.64
CA TYR A 620 1.98 6.72 -18.71
C TYR A 620 0.68 6.02 -19.13
N THR A 621 0.68 4.69 -19.20
CA THR A 621 -0.51 3.89 -19.51
C THR A 621 -1.04 3.12 -18.30
N LEU A 622 -2.32 2.77 -18.37
CA LEU A 622 -2.88 1.68 -17.60
C LEU A 622 -3.19 0.52 -18.55
N LYS A 623 -3.05 -0.72 -18.09
CA LYS A 623 -3.47 -1.90 -18.85
C LYS A 623 -4.54 -2.69 -18.09
N ILE A 624 -5.59 -3.10 -18.79
CA ILE A 624 -6.63 -3.99 -18.24
C ILE A 624 -6.38 -5.41 -18.73
N TRP A 625 -6.01 -6.26 -17.77
CA TRP A 625 -5.77 -7.67 -17.95
C TRP A 625 -7.04 -8.45 -17.60
N ARG A 626 -7.53 -9.25 -18.54
CA ARG A 626 -8.69 -10.12 -18.32
C ARG A 626 -8.31 -11.58 -18.49
N SER A 627 -9.07 -12.47 -17.85
CA SER A 627 -8.87 -13.91 -18.03
C SER A 627 -9.39 -14.39 -19.39
N ARG A 628 -8.98 -15.60 -19.78
CA ARG A 628 -9.52 -16.28 -20.98
C ARG A 628 -11.01 -16.59 -20.83
N HIS A 629 -11.47 -16.89 -19.62
CA HIS A 629 -12.88 -17.11 -19.35
C HIS A 629 -13.68 -15.81 -19.49
N ARG A 630 -13.20 -14.72 -18.90
CA ARG A 630 -13.86 -13.41 -18.90
C ARG A 630 -13.90 -12.76 -20.28
N ALA A 631 -12.80 -12.83 -21.05
CA ALA A 631 -12.78 -12.37 -22.44
C ALA A 631 -13.80 -13.13 -23.31
N ARG A 632 -13.98 -14.45 -23.12
CA ARG A 632 -15.01 -15.23 -23.83
C ARG A 632 -16.43 -14.85 -23.41
N GLN A 633 -16.68 -14.57 -22.13
CA GLN A 633 -17.98 -14.06 -21.68
C GLN A 633 -18.34 -12.73 -22.37
N LEU A 634 -17.35 -11.85 -22.53
CA LEU A 634 -17.47 -10.58 -23.26
C LEU A 634 -17.45 -10.74 -24.80
N LYS A 635 -17.36 -11.98 -25.32
CA LYS A 635 -17.29 -12.33 -26.75
C LYS A 635 -16.12 -11.67 -27.50
N LEU A 636 -15.01 -11.45 -26.82
CA LEU A 636 -13.80 -10.85 -27.39
C LEU A 636 -12.94 -11.92 -28.09
N PRO A 637 -12.21 -11.58 -29.17
CA PRO A 637 -11.32 -12.51 -29.88
C PRO A 637 -10.07 -12.80 -29.04
N VAL A 638 -10.12 -13.84 -28.22
CA VAL A 638 -9.05 -14.21 -27.26
C VAL A 638 -7.69 -14.41 -27.93
N GLU A 639 -7.69 -14.87 -29.17
CA GLU A 639 -6.51 -15.17 -29.97
C GLU A 639 -5.80 -13.91 -30.50
N GLU A 640 -6.45 -12.74 -30.48
CA GLU A 640 -5.91 -11.48 -31.01
C GLU A 640 -5.20 -10.63 -29.93
N PHE A 641 -5.50 -10.83 -28.65
CA PHE A 641 -4.92 -10.03 -27.57
C PHE A 641 -3.51 -10.50 -27.18
N PRO A 642 -2.59 -9.57 -26.86
CA PRO A 642 -1.32 -9.91 -26.24
C PRO A 642 -1.55 -10.69 -24.94
N VAL A 643 -0.76 -11.75 -24.74
CA VAL A 643 -0.84 -12.61 -23.56
C VAL A 643 0.41 -12.38 -22.71
N GLY A 644 0.21 -12.14 -21.42
CA GLY A 644 1.30 -12.13 -20.43
C GLY A 644 2.08 -13.46 -20.45
N MET A 645 3.37 -13.40 -20.11
CA MET A 645 4.24 -14.57 -20.10
C MET A 645 3.83 -15.52 -18.97
N GLU A 646 3.17 -16.63 -19.31
CA GLU A 646 2.75 -17.66 -18.36
C GLU A 646 3.93 -18.47 -17.83
N PHE A 647 4.07 -18.58 -16.50
CA PHE A 647 5.05 -19.43 -15.82
C PHE A 647 4.64 -20.91 -15.79
N ARG A 648 4.12 -21.41 -16.91
CA ARG A 648 3.79 -22.82 -17.09
C ARG A 648 4.97 -23.53 -17.74
N ARG A 649 5.59 -24.49 -17.04
CA ARG A 649 6.63 -25.39 -17.59
C ARG A 649 6.07 -26.18 -18.77
N ARG A 650 6.20 -25.63 -19.98
CA ARG A 650 6.11 -26.41 -21.21
C ARG A 650 7.27 -27.40 -21.16
N CYS A 651 6.99 -28.70 -21.21
CA CYS A 651 8.06 -29.71 -21.27
C CYS A 651 9.06 -29.31 -22.36
N SER A 652 10.29 -29.03 -21.95
CA SER A 652 11.43 -29.14 -22.84
C SER A 652 11.38 -30.53 -23.46
N ARG A 653 11.63 -30.62 -24.77
CA ARG A 653 11.84 -31.93 -25.39
C ARG A 653 13.01 -32.57 -24.64
N LEU A 654 12.81 -33.80 -24.16
CA LEU A 654 13.92 -34.70 -23.95
C LEU A 654 14.54 -34.89 -25.34
N ASN A 655 15.71 -34.30 -25.55
CA ASN A 655 16.59 -34.63 -26.67
C ASN A 655 17.23 -36.00 -26.39
#